data_AF-A0A101DFV4-F1
#
_entry.id   AF-A0A101DFV4-F1
#
_cell.length_a   1.000
_cell.length_b   1.000
_cell.length_c   1.000
_cell.angle_alpha   90.00
_cell.angle_beta   90.00
_cell.angle_gamma   90.00
#
_symmetry.space_group_name_H-M   'P 1'
#
loop_
_entity.id
_entity.type
_entity.pdbx_description
1 polymer ?
#
loop_
_entity_poly.entity_id
_entity_poly.type
_entity_poly.pdbx_seq_one_letter_code
_entity_poly.pdbx_strand_id
1 'polypeptide(L)'
;MSKKSSLPILGYLLIILLALPSLVKAKVEKVVVLGGTSYAPFIFLDAKQQPQGIFVDFWKLWSQKTKVKVEFKLTTFKQALELVQKEENHVLSGFFYSQEREKYFDFSVPYLKIDTTIFFHKNILGLKDLSSLAGFDIGVIKGDFAEEYLKNHFPSYNLEPFPTVKELFRAVFEHKIKVFILDKPTGLFFLSQKKEGEEFRYLTKPIYTQKVVAGVKKGNPELLNLINSGFSQITDKESKEILKQWSGEYVLNKKKIYQFILALTVIIVLFLLWNFLLRFQVKKRTRELARLSSQFETTLLSLGDAMIATDLKGNITLMNPVAESLTGWSLEEAKGQKLTEVFKIVNALTRKPALNPVEKVLSTGKVCGLANHTKLISKTGQEYHIEDSAAPIIDQQGNPLGVVLIFRDISKEYELKEELLSQQILLEKAASLAKLIVLEIDLKTEKVRANQNAYSLLELDRKEELTLEYLLTLLTEQDKKLFREKINKLAPEDSSIFELKLKINKLNKVVLSFIEYQKEKKKLMVVAQDITEITELKEKILQSEEKYKAVFEQAPIGIMVYDKDSTIKECNYFLANIIGTTKENLLGFNLIGRVINIKLKKAIKDSLEKGIGFFEGSNTSILGNKTAIVRATFKALKRDGEIIGGIGLVEDITEIEQHKEALFKKEKLE
;
A
#
# COMPACT_ATOMS: atom_id res chain seq x y z
N MET A 1 10.18 135.14 -19.56
CA MET A 1 11.57 135.61 -19.72
C MET A 1 12.31 135.39 -18.41
N SER A 2 13.50 134.78 -18.42
CA SER A 2 14.54 134.88 -17.37
C SER A 2 14.18 134.29 -15.99
N LYS A 3 15.02 133.67 -15.16
CA LYS A 3 16.38 133.10 -15.15
C LYS A 3 16.47 132.39 -13.79
N LYS A 4 17.19 131.26 -13.76
CA LYS A 4 18.12 130.80 -12.71
C LYS A 4 17.65 130.62 -11.24
N SER A 5 17.75 129.34 -10.86
CA SER A 5 18.42 128.76 -9.67
C SER A 5 17.86 129.04 -8.28
N SER A 6 17.19 128.02 -7.74
CA SER A 6 16.83 127.85 -6.34
C SER A 6 17.77 126.84 -5.64
N LEU A 7 18.51 127.35 -4.65
CA LEU A 7 19.01 126.71 -3.42
C LEU A 7 18.82 127.78 -2.32
N PRO A 8 18.76 127.50 -1.00
CA PRO A 8 18.96 126.21 -0.31
C PRO A 8 17.99 125.93 0.86
N ILE A 9 17.61 124.66 1.09
CA ILE A 9 17.28 124.14 2.44
C ILE A 9 17.66 122.65 2.49
N LEU A 10 18.91 122.33 2.83
CA LEU A 10 19.30 121.03 3.39
C LEU A 10 20.72 121.09 4.01
N GLY A 11 20.95 122.04 4.91
CA GLY A 11 22.26 122.34 5.50
C GLY A 11 22.53 121.78 6.90
N TYR A 12 21.70 120.85 7.43
CA TYR A 12 21.84 120.42 8.83
C TYR A 12 21.91 118.90 9.07
N LEU A 13 21.95 118.05 8.03
CA LEU A 13 22.05 116.60 8.21
C LEU A 13 23.44 115.99 7.98
N LEU A 14 24.47 116.80 7.69
CA LEU A 14 25.78 116.30 7.24
C LEU A 14 26.93 116.41 8.27
N ILE A 15 26.66 116.75 9.54
CA ILE A 15 27.71 116.96 10.56
C ILE A 15 27.63 115.96 11.74
N ILE A 16 26.71 114.99 11.73
CA ILE A 16 26.65 113.91 12.75
C ILE A 16 27.32 112.60 12.30
N LEU A 17 27.92 112.54 11.10
CA LEU A 17 28.54 111.31 10.59
C LEU A 17 30.08 111.24 10.68
N LEU A 18 30.76 112.21 11.30
CA LEU A 18 32.24 112.29 11.28
C LEU A 18 32.92 112.46 12.65
N ALA A 19 32.29 111.98 13.73
CA ALA A 19 32.95 111.95 15.04
C ALA A 19 32.44 110.81 15.93
N LEU A 20 32.71 109.56 15.51
CA LEU A 20 32.89 108.47 16.45
C LEU A 20 34.21 107.80 16.08
N PRO A 21 35.25 107.87 16.94
CA PRO A 21 36.42 107.03 16.75
C PRO A 21 35.93 105.58 16.78
N SER A 22 36.24 104.88 15.70
CA SER A 22 36.10 103.45 15.54
C SER A 22 36.65 102.71 16.75
N LEU A 23 35.80 102.36 17.71
CA LEU A 23 35.95 101.09 18.43
C LEU A 23 35.46 99.97 17.50
N VAL A 24 36.13 99.83 16.35
CA VAL A 24 36.11 98.56 15.64
C VAL A 24 37.00 97.66 16.49
N LYS A 25 36.37 96.98 17.46
CA LYS A 25 37.02 95.89 18.20
C LYS A 25 37.58 94.93 17.16
N ALA A 26 38.90 94.76 17.21
CA ALA A 26 39.62 93.91 16.28
C ALA A 26 39.01 92.51 16.33
N LYS A 27 38.34 92.12 15.25
CA LYS A 27 37.80 90.77 15.09
C LYS A 27 38.96 89.80 15.29
N VAL A 28 38.88 88.92 16.27
CA VAL A 28 39.92 87.93 16.54
C VAL A 28 40.05 86.99 15.33
N GLU A 29 41.03 87.25 14.46
CA GLU A 29 41.27 86.45 13.25
C GLU A 29 41.96 85.12 13.55
N LYS A 30 42.66 85.05 14.69
CA LYS A 30 43.51 83.93 15.06
C LYS A 30 43.54 83.71 16.57
N VAL A 31 43.45 82.46 16.99
CA VAL A 31 43.60 82.02 18.39
C VAL A 31 44.80 81.09 18.49
N VAL A 32 45.67 81.35 19.48
CA VAL A 32 46.81 80.47 19.78
C VAL A 32 46.43 79.57 20.94
N VAL A 33 46.32 78.27 20.65
CA VAL A 33 45.97 77.23 21.62
C VAL A 33 47.26 76.67 22.20
N LEU A 34 47.46 76.93 23.49
CA LEU A 34 48.59 76.48 24.28
C LEU A 34 48.25 75.18 25.00
N GLY A 35 49.20 74.26 25.06
CA GLY A 35 49.03 72.97 25.73
C GLY A 35 50.34 72.32 26.14
N GLY A 36 50.24 71.28 26.98
CA GLY A 36 51.39 70.48 27.40
C GLY A 36 51.90 69.56 26.28
N THR A 37 53.19 69.25 26.27
CA THR A 37 53.79 68.35 25.26
C THR A 37 53.61 66.85 25.55
N SER A 38 53.18 66.49 26.75
CA SER A 38 53.31 65.12 27.27
C SER A 38 52.00 64.50 27.79
N TYR A 39 50.83 65.04 27.42
CA TYR A 39 49.54 64.59 27.93
C TYR A 39 48.72 63.79 26.91
N ALA A 40 49.25 62.64 26.47
CA ALA A 40 48.56 61.77 25.52
C ALA A 40 47.39 61.00 26.18
N PRO A 41 46.27 60.76 25.48
CA PRO A 41 45.95 61.16 24.10
C PRO A 41 45.30 62.54 23.99
N PHE A 42 45.30 63.39 25.02
CA PHE A 42 44.60 64.69 25.01
C PHE A 42 45.33 65.75 24.19
N ILE A 43 46.62 65.96 24.46
CA ILE A 43 47.48 66.85 23.68
C ILE A 43 48.95 66.43 23.84
N PHE A 44 49.59 66.13 22.73
CA PHE A 44 50.98 65.67 22.69
C PHE A 44 51.60 65.93 21.31
N LEU A 45 52.92 65.78 21.21
CA LEU A 45 53.63 65.82 19.94
C LEU A 45 53.82 64.41 19.40
N ASP A 46 53.46 64.18 18.14
CA ASP A 46 53.76 62.92 17.45
C ASP A 46 55.24 62.81 17.05
N ALA A 47 55.61 61.69 16.41
CA ALA A 47 56.99 61.45 15.96
C ALA A 47 57.51 62.49 14.94
N LYS A 48 56.61 63.25 14.31
CA LYS A 48 56.93 64.33 13.36
C LYS A 48 56.86 65.72 14.00
N GLN A 49 56.82 65.81 15.32
CA GLN A 49 56.69 67.06 16.09
C GLN A 49 55.41 67.85 15.78
N GLN A 50 54.34 67.17 15.35
CA GLN A 50 53.04 67.80 15.11
C GLN A 50 52.12 67.62 16.32
N PRO A 51 51.34 68.65 16.72
CA PRO A 51 50.32 68.52 17.75
C PRO A 51 49.24 67.52 17.36
N GLN A 52 49.04 66.50 18.21
CA GLN A 52 47.98 65.50 18.10
C GLN A 52 47.24 65.37 19.43
N GLY A 53 46.00 64.90 19.36
CA GLY A 53 45.22 64.50 20.52
C GLY A 53 43.78 65.00 20.50
N ILE A 54 43.01 64.53 21.48
CA ILE A 54 41.60 64.85 21.66
C ILE A 54 41.37 66.36 21.66
N PHE A 55 42.14 67.13 22.45
CA PHE A 55 42.00 68.59 22.49
C PHE A 55 42.33 69.24 21.16
N VAL A 56 43.35 68.74 20.44
CA VAL A 56 43.72 69.24 19.12
C VAL A 56 42.55 69.08 18.15
N ASP A 57 41.87 67.93 18.15
CA ASP A 57 40.74 67.68 17.26
C ASP A 57 39.49 68.48 17.64
N PHE A 58 39.23 68.67 18.93
CA PHE A 58 38.18 69.59 19.39
C PHE A 58 38.44 71.03 18.94
N TRP A 59 39.68 71.52 19.04
CA TRP A 59 40.05 72.87 18.60
C TRP A 59 40.09 73.02 17.07
N LYS A 60 40.43 71.97 16.32
CA LYS A 60 40.28 71.94 14.85
C LYS A 60 38.81 72.01 14.45
N LEU A 61 37.93 71.24 15.09
CA LEU A 61 36.49 71.29 14.84
C LEU A 61 35.91 72.66 15.22
N TRP A 62 36.33 73.21 16.35
CA TRP A 62 35.99 74.56 16.77
C TRP A 62 36.41 75.60 15.72
N SER A 63 37.63 75.48 15.16
CA SER A 63 38.13 76.34 14.07
C SER A 63 37.27 76.23 12.80
N GLN A 64 36.83 75.02 12.45
CA GLN A 64 35.94 74.81 11.31
C GLN A 64 34.56 75.46 11.50
N LYS A 65 33.98 75.36 12.70
CA LYS A 65 32.65 75.94 13.01
C LYS A 65 32.70 77.47 13.05
N THR A 66 33.72 78.03 13.69
CA THR A 66 33.86 79.47 13.89
C THR A 66 34.53 80.19 12.71
N LYS A 67 35.22 79.44 11.84
CA LYS A 67 36.10 79.95 10.77
C LYS A 67 37.29 80.79 11.28
N VAL A 68 37.58 80.73 12.57
CA VAL A 68 38.74 81.41 13.19
C VAL A 68 39.96 80.50 13.10
N LYS A 69 41.10 81.03 12.67
CA LYS A 69 42.33 80.23 12.51
C LYS A 69 42.89 79.82 13.87
N VAL A 70 43.11 78.53 14.08
CA VAL A 70 43.76 78.01 15.29
C VAL A 70 45.22 77.66 15.02
N GLU A 71 46.14 78.17 15.84
CA GLU A 71 47.54 77.75 15.87
C GLU A 71 47.85 77.06 17.19
N PHE A 72 48.53 75.91 17.13
CA PHE A 72 48.90 75.16 18.32
C PHE A 72 50.35 75.44 18.69
N LYS A 73 50.59 75.81 19.95
CA LYS A 73 51.94 75.98 20.49
C LYS A 73 52.08 75.16 21.76
N LEU A 74 52.73 73.99 21.64
CA LEU A 74 52.92 73.09 22.77
C LEU A 74 54.23 73.39 23.50
N THR A 75 54.16 73.49 24.82
CA THR A 75 55.29 73.79 25.69
C THR A 75 55.12 73.08 27.04
N THR A 76 55.97 73.39 28.04
CA THR A 76 55.74 72.90 29.40
C THR A 76 54.47 73.54 29.98
N PHE A 77 53.71 72.80 30.79
CA PHE A 77 52.44 73.31 31.35
C PHE A 77 52.63 74.62 32.13
N LYS A 78 53.73 74.74 32.89
CA LYS A 78 54.10 75.96 33.61
C LYS A 78 54.29 77.15 32.65
N GLN A 79 55.04 76.96 31.57
CA GLN A 79 55.25 78.01 30.57
C GLN A 79 53.96 78.36 29.82
N ALA A 80 53.08 77.38 29.55
CA ALA A 80 51.79 77.64 28.93
C ALA A 80 50.91 78.55 29.80
N LEU A 81 50.88 78.34 31.12
CA LEU A 81 50.16 79.21 32.06
C LEU A 81 50.69 80.65 32.04
N GLU A 82 52.02 80.83 32.07
CA GLU A 82 52.65 82.15 32.01
C GLU A 82 52.35 82.87 30.69
N LEU A 83 52.33 82.14 29.57
CA LEU A 83 52.08 82.70 28.24
C LEU A 83 50.63 83.16 28.03
N VAL A 84 49.65 82.49 28.65
CA VAL A 84 48.23 82.92 28.59
C VAL A 84 48.00 84.19 29.40
N GLN A 85 48.73 84.39 30.50
CA GLN A 85 48.60 85.61 31.31
C GLN A 85 49.18 86.85 30.62
N LYS A 86 50.17 86.66 29.74
CA LYS A 86 50.89 87.75 29.05
C LYS A 86 50.12 88.26 27.83
N GLU A 87 49.59 87.37 27.00
CA GLU A 87 49.06 87.68 25.67
C GLU A 87 47.53 87.54 25.61
N GLU A 88 46.86 88.46 24.90
CA GLU A 88 45.38 88.50 24.86
C GLU A 88 44.74 87.42 23.98
N ASN A 89 45.43 86.92 22.96
CA ASN A 89 44.91 85.93 22.00
C ASN A 89 45.30 84.48 22.31
N HIS A 90 45.87 84.24 23.50
CA HIS A 90 46.33 82.94 23.95
C HIS A 90 45.25 82.24 24.79
N VAL A 91 45.03 80.96 24.51
CA VAL A 91 44.05 80.13 25.20
C VAL A 91 44.72 78.86 25.69
N LEU A 92 44.48 78.49 26.94
CA LEU A 92 44.88 77.18 27.45
C LEU A 92 43.88 76.12 27.02
N SER A 93 44.36 75.11 26.29
CA SER A 93 43.56 74.21 25.46
C SER A 93 42.60 73.28 26.20
N GLY A 94 42.76 73.11 27.52
CA GLY A 94 41.95 72.20 28.33
C GLY A 94 42.63 71.80 29.64
N PHE A 95 42.03 72.16 30.78
CA PHE A 95 42.44 71.70 32.12
C PHE A 95 41.25 71.72 33.09
N PHE A 96 41.44 71.12 34.28
CA PHE A 96 40.42 71.12 35.33
C PHE A 96 40.33 72.49 36.02
N TYR A 97 39.10 72.94 36.26
CA TYR A 97 38.84 74.15 37.03
C TYR A 97 39.42 74.04 38.44
N SER A 98 40.00 75.13 38.94
CA SER A 98 40.50 75.25 40.32
C SER A 98 40.28 76.68 40.83
N GLN A 99 39.88 76.82 42.09
CA GLN A 99 39.62 78.11 42.72
C GLN A 99 40.87 79.02 42.75
N GLU A 100 42.07 78.44 42.88
CA GLU A 100 43.32 79.20 42.86
C GLU A 100 43.58 79.90 41.51
N ARG A 101 43.32 79.20 40.41
CA ARG A 101 43.56 79.70 39.04
C ARG A 101 42.50 80.67 38.55
N GLU A 102 41.31 80.68 39.15
CA GLU A 102 40.28 81.70 38.87
C GLU A 102 40.76 83.12 39.18
N LYS A 103 41.75 83.28 40.05
CA LYS A 103 42.39 84.58 40.32
C LYS A 103 43.07 85.16 39.07
N TYR A 104 43.51 84.31 38.14
CA TYR A 104 44.35 84.69 36.99
C TYR A 104 43.73 84.38 35.62
N PHE A 105 42.66 83.57 35.57
CA PHE A 105 42.01 83.15 34.34
C PHE A 105 40.49 83.27 34.42
N ASP A 106 39.87 83.53 33.27
CA ASP A 106 38.45 83.29 33.05
C ASP A 106 38.25 81.97 32.28
N PHE A 107 37.22 81.22 32.64
CA PHE A 107 37.01 79.85 32.18
C PHE A 107 35.82 79.73 31.23
N SER A 108 36.00 78.98 30.15
CA SER A 108 34.93 78.65 29.21
C SER A 108 33.86 77.76 29.85
N VAL A 109 32.73 77.64 29.17
CA VAL A 109 31.80 76.54 29.45
C VAL A 109 32.53 75.20 29.22
N PRO A 110 32.25 74.18 30.05
CA PRO A 110 32.81 72.85 29.86
C PRO A 110 32.44 72.25 28.51
N TYR A 111 33.44 71.84 27.72
CA TYR A 111 33.23 71.22 26.41
C TYR A 111 33.58 69.72 26.39
N LEU A 112 34.23 69.20 27.43
CA LEU A 112 34.53 67.78 27.58
C LEU A 112 34.44 67.33 29.05
N LYS A 113 34.08 66.07 29.27
CA LYS A 113 34.15 65.40 30.57
C LYS A 113 35.19 64.29 30.51
N ILE A 114 36.06 64.23 31.50
CA ILE A 114 37.08 63.18 31.62
C ILE A 114 36.80 62.38 32.89
N ASP A 115 36.72 61.07 32.71
CA ASP A 115 36.57 60.10 33.77
C ASP A 115 37.96 59.64 34.25
N THR A 116 38.24 59.78 35.54
CA THR A 116 39.43 59.18 36.18
C THR A 116 39.02 57.87 36.84
N THR A 117 39.78 56.80 36.60
CA THR A 117 39.45 55.47 37.11
C THR A 117 40.66 54.75 37.68
N ILE A 118 40.37 53.67 38.41
CA ILE A 118 41.36 52.74 38.94
C ILE A 118 41.68 51.72 37.84
N PHE A 119 42.96 51.60 37.52
CA PHE A 119 43.53 50.52 36.73
C PHE A 119 44.22 49.52 37.64
N PHE A 120 44.04 48.23 37.39
CA PHE A 120 44.59 47.17 38.22
C PHE A 120 44.93 45.93 37.40
N HIS A 121 45.95 45.19 37.83
CA HIS A 121 46.36 43.95 37.18
C HIS A 121 45.27 42.87 37.31
N LYS A 122 45.02 42.07 36.26
CA LYS A 122 43.98 41.03 36.18
C LYS A 122 44.03 39.96 37.28
N ASN A 123 45.16 39.83 37.97
CA ASN A 123 45.37 38.88 39.08
C ASN A 123 44.87 39.42 40.43
N ILE A 124 44.47 40.69 40.51
CA ILE A 124 43.85 41.27 41.70
C ILE A 124 42.36 41.01 41.62
N LEU A 125 41.87 40.13 42.50
CA LEU A 125 40.45 39.78 42.61
C LEU A 125 39.74 40.67 43.64
N GLY A 126 38.48 41.00 43.38
CA GLY A 126 37.62 41.64 44.37
C GLY A 126 37.76 43.16 44.52
N LEU A 127 38.56 43.82 43.68
CA LEU A 127 38.66 45.28 43.65
C LEU A 127 37.37 45.87 43.05
N LYS A 128 36.57 46.56 43.87
CA LYS A 128 35.24 47.09 43.47
C LYS A 128 35.18 48.62 43.42
N ASP A 129 35.91 49.28 44.31
CA ASP A 129 35.90 50.73 44.46
C ASP A 129 37.16 51.22 45.20
N LEU A 130 37.23 52.53 45.49
CA LEU A 130 38.32 53.17 46.21
C LEU A 130 38.57 52.59 47.61
N SER A 131 37.55 52.08 48.31
CA SER A 131 37.73 51.51 49.65
C SER A 131 38.52 50.19 49.60
N SER A 132 38.48 49.51 48.45
CA SER A 132 39.20 48.25 48.21
C SER A 132 40.70 48.44 47.96
N LEU A 133 41.19 49.68 47.94
CA LEU A 133 42.60 49.99 47.65
C LEU A 133 43.52 50.00 48.86
N ALA A 134 42.98 49.86 50.07
CA ALA A 134 43.78 49.82 51.29
C ALA A 134 44.82 48.68 51.23
N GLY A 135 46.10 49.02 51.43
CA GLY A 135 47.22 48.07 51.42
C GLY A 135 47.87 47.82 50.05
N PHE A 136 47.41 48.46 48.97
CA PHE A 136 48.11 48.46 47.68
C PHE A 136 49.03 49.69 47.54
N ASP A 137 50.13 49.52 46.82
CA ASP A 137 50.94 50.62 46.31
C ASP A 137 50.23 51.21 45.08
N ILE A 138 49.74 52.44 45.21
CA ILE A 138 48.90 53.09 44.20
C ILE A 138 49.75 54.07 43.39
N GLY A 139 50.02 53.74 42.13
CA GLY A 139 50.70 54.64 41.21
C GLY A 139 49.84 55.86 40.87
N VAL A 140 50.38 57.06 41.07
CA VAL A 140 49.77 58.36 40.70
C VAL A 140 50.81 59.27 40.04
N ILE A 141 50.36 60.28 39.30
CA ILE A 141 51.28 61.28 38.73
C ILE A 141 51.51 62.40 39.74
N LYS A 142 52.78 62.74 39.96
CA LYS A 142 53.19 63.78 40.90
C LYS A 142 52.67 65.15 40.46
N GLY A 143 51.95 65.84 41.34
CA GLY A 143 51.32 67.14 41.10
C GLY A 143 50.05 67.09 40.26
N ASP A 144 49.53 65.90 39.96
CA ASP A 144 48.26 65.74 39.25
C ASP A 144 47.07 65.77 40.23
N PHE A 145 45.88 66.07 39.70
CA PHE A 145 44.64 66.16 40.47
C PHE A 145 44.29 64.85 41.18
N ALA A 146 44.64 63.69 40.60
CA ALA A 146 44.43 62.40 41.25
C ALA A 146 45.24 62.24 42.55
N GLU A 147 46.48 62.74 42.60
CA GLU A 147 47.31 62.72 43.81
C GLU A 147 46.72 63.64 44.89
N GLU A 148 46.34 64.85 44.52
CA GLU A 148 45.72 65.82 45.43
C GLU A 148 44.39 65.28 46.00
N TYR A 149 43.53 64.73 45.12
CA TYR A 149 42.25 64.17 45.50
C TYR A 149 42.40 63.04 46.52
N LEU A 150 43.33 62.10 46.29
CA LEU A 150 43.56 60.97 47.20
C LEU A 150 44.19 61.43 48.52
N LYS A 151 45.13 62.38 48.51
CA LYS A 151 45.69 62.93 49.76
C LYS A 151 44.65 63.61 50.63
N ASN A 152 43.71 64.33 50.02
CA ASN A 152 42.68 65.07 50.74
C ASN A 152 41.56 64.16 51.27
N HIS A 153 41.19 63.10 50.55
CA HIS A 153 40.05 62.24 50.90
C HIS A 153 40.46 60.90 51.55
N PHE A 154 41.66 60.39 51.26
CA PHE A 154 42.19 59.09 51.69
C PHE A 154 43.67 59.19 52.11
N PRO A 155 44.02 59.99 53.13
CA PRO A 155 45.41 60.24 53.53
C PRO A 155 46.17 59.00 54.03
N SER A 156 45.46 57.91 54.36
CA SER A 156 46.03 56.66 54.85
C SER A 156 46.52 55.71 53.75
N TYR A 157 46.31 56.05 52.47
CA TYR A 157 46.69 55.18 51.34
C TYR A 157 48.15 55.35 50.94
N ASN A 158 48.80 54.25 50.54
CA ASN A 158 50.18 54.30 50.07
C ASN A 158 50.23 54.77 48.61
N LEU A 159 50.51 56.05 48.41
CA LEU A 159 50.65 56.64 47.09
C LEU A 159 52.11 56.60 46.63
N GLU A 160 52.34 56.07 45.43
CA GLU A 160 53.66 56.10 44.77
C GLU A 160 53.62 57.14 43.64
N PRO A 161 54.16 58.36 43.87
CA PRO A 161 54.09 59.45 42.90
C PRO A 161 55.18 59.34 41.83
N PHE A 162 54.78 59.35 40.56
CA PHE A 162 55.67 59.32 39.40
C PHE A 162 55.79 60.70 38.75
N PRO A 163 57.01 61.17 38.40
CA PRO A 163 57.22 62.46 37.73
C PRO A 163 56.51 62.61 36.38
N THR A 164 56.38 61.52 35.62
CA THR A 164 55.77 61.53 34.28
C THR A 164 54.93 60.28 34.02
N VAL A 165 53.94 60.39 33.14
CA VAL A 165 53.10 59.25 32.72
C VAL A 165 53.95 58.13 32.09
N LYS A 166 55.02 58.49 31.36
CA LYS A 166 55.95 57.51 30.78
C LYS A 166 56.68 56.68 31.85
N GLU A 167 57.06 57.30 32.95
CA GLU A 167 57.72 56.60 34.07
C GLU A 167 56.76 55.67 34.82
N LEU A 168 55.53 56.13 35.06
CA LEU A 168 54.48 55.28 35.63
C LEU A 168 54.26 54.04 34.74
N PHE A 169 54.09 54.22 33.43
CA PHE A 169 53.86 53.08 32.52
C PHE A 169 55.08 52.16 32.39
N ARG A 170 56.31 52.67 32.53
CA ARG A 170 57.49 51.81 32.65
C ARG A 170 57.39 50.92 33.89
N ALA A 171 57.01 51.46 35.05
CA ALA A 171 56.82 50.68 36.27
C ALA A 171 55.63 49.70 36.18
N VAL A 172 54.55 50.07 35.50
CA VAL A 172 53.39 49.21 35.24
C VAL A 172 53.77 48.00 34.37
N PHE A 173 54.48 48.22 33.25
CA PHE A 173 54.92 47.14 32.36
C PHE A 173 56.06 46.28 32.94
N GLU A 174 56.84 46.83 33.89
CA GLU A 174 57.81 46.08 34.69
C GLU A 174 57.16 45.37 35.90
N HIS A 175 55.83 45.43 36.04
CA HIS A 175 55.04 44.87 37.15
C HIS A 175 55.41 45.38 38.56
N LYS A 176 56.12 46.51 38.65
CA LYS A 176 56.43 47.19 39.92
C LYS A 176 55.19 47.85 40.52
N ILE A 177 54.32 48.38 39.66
CA ILE A 177 53.02 48.93 40.03
C ILE A 177 51.92 48.04 39.47
N LYS A 178 51.04 47.53 40.35
CA LYS A 178 49.89 46.69 39.95
C LYS A 178 48.56 47.42 40.01
N VAL A 179 48.49 48.56 40.69
CA VAL A 179 47.31 49.42 40.79
C VAL A 179 47.74 50.86 40.57
N PHE A 180 47.05 51.57 39.68
CA PHE A 180 47.31 52.99 39.44
C PHE A 180 46.02 53.73 39.10
N ILE A 181 46.01 55.04 39.35
CA ILE A 181 44.86 55.90 39.08
C ILE A 181 45.25 56.93 38.03
N LEU A 182 44.47 56.95 36.95
CA LEU A 182 44.69 57.83 35.81
C LEU A 182 43.37 58.16 35.11
N ASP A 183 43.39 59.22 34.32
CA ASP A 183 42.35 59.52 33.35
C ASP A 183 42.17 58.35 32.39
N LYS A 184 40.93 57.88 32.24
CA LYS A 184 40.60 56.65 31.51
C LYS A 184 41.17 56.65 30.08
N PRO A 185 41.05 57.73 29.27
CA PRO A 185 41.64 57.76 27.93
C PRO A 185 43.17 57.63 27.95
N THR A 186 43.85 58.28 28.90
CA THR A 186 45.31 58.18 29.06
C THR A 186 45.73 56.78 29.45
N GLY A 187 45.05 56.18 30.43
CA GLY A 187 45.34 54.82 30.85
C GLY A 187 45.20 53.80 29.70
N LEU A 188 44.08 53.86 28.96
CA LEU A 188 43.85 52.97 27.82
C LEU A 188 44.84 53.19 26.67
N PHE A 189 45.14 54.45 26.34
CA PHE A 189 46.11 54.79 25.30
C PHE A 189 47.48 54.15 25.58
N PHE A 190 48.02 54.32 26.79
CA PHE A 190 49.32 53.75 27.12
C PHE A 190 49.28 52.23 27.25
N LEU A 191 48.23 51.65 27.87
CA LEU A 191 48.08 50.19 27.94
C LEU A 191 48.04 49.55 26.54
N SER A 192 47.40 50.19 25.56
CA SER A 192 47.34 49.67 24.18
C SER A 192 48.66 49.69 23.41
N GLN A 193 49.71 50.39 23.89
CA GLN A 193 50.99 50.47 23.19
C GLN A 193 51.84 49.20 23.31
N LYS A 194 51.59 48.35 24.31
CA LYS A 194 52.36 47.14 24.59
C LYS A 194 51.44 45.97 24.94
N LYS A 195 51.88 44.74 24.66
CA LYS A 195 51.09 43.52 24.91
C LYS A 195 50.79 43.30 26.39
N GLU A 196 51.73 43.67 27.25
CA GLU A 196 51.63 43.62 28.71
C GLU A 196 50.46 44.47 29.24
N GLY A 197 49.99 45.46 28.48
CA GLY A 197 48.82 46.25 28.85
C GLY A 197 47.51 45.46 28.82
N GLU A 198 47.43 44.36 28.07
CA GLU A 198 46.27 43.45 28.07
C GLU A 198 46.08 42.74 29.42
N GLU A 199 47.08 42.81 30.30
CA GLU A 199 47.01 42.23 31.65
C GLU A 199 46.32 43.13 32.66
N PHE A 200 46.05 44.39 32.30
CA PHE A 200 45.39 45.33 33.18
C PHE A 200 43.90 45.44 32.84
N ARG A 201 43.12 45.70 33.87
CA ARG A 201 41.70 45.99 33.84
C ARG A 201 41.47 47.34 34.50
N TYR A 202 40.29 47.90 34.33
CA TYR A 202 39.91 49.14 34.98
C TYR A 202 38.48 49.05 35.50
N LEU A 203 38.16 49.86 36.51
CA LEU A 203 36.79 49.95 37.00
C LEU A 203 35.93 50.77 36.04
N THR A 204 34.74 50.26 35.73
CA THR A 204 33.78 50.95 34.85
C THR A 204 33.19 52.19 35.50
N LYS A 205 33.07 52.19 36.83
CA LYS A 205 32.64 53.36 37.61
C LYS A 205 33.85 54.27 37.85
N PRO A 206 33.82 55.54 37.39
CA PRO A 206 34.91 56.48 37.67
C PRO A 206 34.98 56.81 39.16
N ILE A 207 36.18 57.14 39.63
CA ILE A 207 36.43 57.74 40.95
C ILE A 207 35.73 59.10 41.00
N TYR A 208 35.98 59.90 39.98
CA TYR A 208 35.33 61.18 39.73
C TYR A 208 35.33 61.46 38.22
N THR A 209 34.41 62.34 37.80
CA THR A 209 34.36 62.86 36.45
C THR A 209 34.62 64.35 36.51
N GLN A 210 35.71 64.81 35.90
CA GLN A 210 36.05 66.22 35.85
C GLN A 210 35.64 66.87 34.53
N LYS A 211 35.27 68.14 34.62
CA LYS A 211 34.89 68.97 33.48
C LYS A 211 36.10 69.73 32.95
N VAL A 212 36.40 69.55 31.68
CA VAL A 212 37.49 70.25 30.99
C VAL A 212 36.97 71.59 30.50
N VAL A 213 37.70 72.65 30.85
CA VAL A 213 37.44 74.03 30.46
C VAL A 213 38.65 74.61 29.75
N ALA A 214 38.40 75.54 28.84
CA ALA A 214 39.44 76.37 28.25
C ALA A 214 39.66 77.59 29.14
N GLY A 215 40.92 78.00 29.32
CA GLY A 215 41.27 79.16 30.12
C GLY A 215 41.78 80.31 29.27
N VAL A 216 41.25 81.50 29.49
CA VAL A 216 41.74 82.75 28.90
C VAL A 216 42.22 83.69 29.98
N LYS A 217 43.02 84.70 29.62
CA LYS A 217 43.45 85.76 30.54
C LYS A 217 42.24 86.39 31.26
N LYS A 218 42.36 86.59 32.58
CA LYS A 218 41.35 87.29 33.39
C LYS A 218 40.97 88.64 32.76
N GLY A 219 39.67 88.91 32.65
CA GLY A 219 39.16 90.17 32.10
C GLY A 219 39.07 90.21 30.57
N ASN A 220 39.11 89.05 29.89
CA ASN A 220 38.93 88.96 28.43
C ASN A 220 37.59 88.30 28.05
N PRO A 221 36.45 88.98 28.24
CA PRO A 221 35.13 88.44 27.94
C PRO A 221 34.89 88.24 26.43
N GLU A 222 35.62 88.97 25.59
CA GLU A 222 35.47 88.90 24.13
C GLU A 222 35.97 87.56 23.57
N LEU A 223 37.21 87.19 23.92
CA LEU A 223 37.75 85.89 23.55
C LEU A 223 36.98 84.75 24.22
N LEU A 224 36.57 84.93 25.47
CA LEU A 224 35.79 83.94 26.20
C LEU A 224 34.44 83.64 25.52
N ASN A 225 33.70 84.68 25.13
CA ASN A 225 32.42 84.55 24.44
C ASN A 225 32.58 83.90 23.06
N LEU A 226 33.65 84.23 22.33
CA LEU A 226 33.98 83.59 21.06
C LEU A 226 34.21 82.09 21.25
N ILE A 227 35.01 81.70 22.25
CA ILE A 227 35.28 80.30 22.59
C ILE A 227 33.98 79.56 22.93
N ASN A 228 33.17 80.13 23.83
CA ASN A 228 31.88 79.55 24.25
C ASN A 228 30.93 79.36 23.06
N SER A 229 30.82 80.36 22.18
CA SER A 229 29.96 80.30 20.99
C SER A 229 30.42 79.27 19.95
N GLY A 230 31.73 79.00 19.87
CA GLY A 230 32.24 77.95 18.99
C GLY A 230 32.02 76.56 19.56
N PHE A 231 32.23 76.36 20.87
CA PHE A 231 31.95 75.06 21.49
C PHE A 231 30.44 74.74 21.54
N SER A 232 29.56 75.74 21.64
CA SER A 232 28.11 75.51 21.56
C SER A 232 27.62 75.05 20.18
N GLN A 233 28.44 75.20 19.12
CA GLN A 233 28.14 74.72 17.77
C GLN A 233 28.59 73.27 17.52
N ILE A 234 29.33 72.68 18.47
CA ILE A 234 29.76 71.28 18.40
C ILE A 234 28.68 70.42 19.03
N THR A 235 28.11 69.51 18.25
CA THR A 235 27.05 68.62 18.71
C THR A 235 27.60 67.48 19.55
N ASP A 236 26.76 66.90 20.42
CA ASP A 236 27.10 65.70 21.19
C ASP A 236 27.55 64.52 20.30
N LYS A 237 27.01 64.43 19.09
CA LYS A 237 27.39 63.40 18.11
C LYS A 237 28.84 63.61 17.64
N GLU A 238 29.21 64.82 17.24
CA GLU A 238 30.56 65.17 16.81
C GLU A 238 31.58 64.98 17.95
N SER A 239 31.23 65.41 19.17
CA SER A 239 32.03 65.17 20.37
C SER A 239 32.27 63.68 20.63
N LYS A 240 31.22 62.85 20.51
CA LYS A 240 31.34 61.38 20.65
C LYS A 240 32.16 60.74 19.53
N GLU A 241 32.09 61.27 18.30
CA GLU A 241 32.89 60.77 17.18
C GLU A 241 34.39 61.03 17.38
N ILE A 242 34.77 62.23 17.82
CA ILE A 242 36.16 62.54 18.20
C ILE A 242 36.61 61.58 19.32
N LEU A 243 35.83 61.44 20.39
CA LEU A 243 36.20 60.55 21.50
C LEU A 243 36.30 59.08 21.09
N LYS A 244 35.47 58.62 20.15
CA LYS A 244 35.52 57.25 19.62
C LYS A 244 36.78 56.97 18.80
N GLN A 245 37.31 57.97 18.07
CA GLN A 245 38.57 57.80 17.33
C GLN A 245 39.75 57.56 18.28
N TRP A 246 39.70 58.14 19.48
CA TRP A 246 40.74 58.03 20.49
C TRP A 246 40.45 56.97 21.59
N SER A 247 39.28 56.31 21.59
CA SER A 247 38.87 55.41 22.68
C SER A 247 39.54 54.04 22.66
N GLY A 248 40.15 53.63 21.53
CA GLY A 248 40.77 52.31 21.38
C GLY A 248 39.80 51.12 21.48
N GLU A 249 38.48 51.36 21.56
CA GLU A 249 37.49 50.29 21.62
C GLU A 249 37.38 49.59 20.25
N TYR A 250 37.60 48.27 20.21
CA TYR A 250 37.34 47.43 19.04
C TYR A 250 35.89 47.64 18.60
N VAL A 251 35.68 48.36 17.49
CA VAL A 251 34.36 48.48 16.89
C VAL A 251 33.99 47.11 16.33
N LEU A 252 33.25 46.32 17.10
CA LEU A 252 32.63 45.08 16.65
C LEU A 252 31.93 45.36 15.31
N ASN A 253 32.48 44.80 14.23
CA ASN A 253 31.98 45.04 12.89
C ASN A 253 30.62 44.34 12.76
N LYS A 254 29.55 45.11 12.98
CA LYS A 254 28.16 44.62 12.92
C LYS A 254 27.87 43.86 11.62
N LYS A 255 28.51 44.22 10.49
CA LYS A 255 28.37 43.50 9.21
C LYS A 255 28.91 42.07 9.29
N LYS A 256 30.07 41.86 9.92
CA LYS A 256 30.62 40.51 10.15
C LYS A 256 29.73 39.69 11.09
N ILE A 257 29.13 40.33 12.09
CA ILE A 257 28.18 39.68 13.02
C ILE A 257 26.93 39.21 12.26
N TYR A 258 26.31 40.08 11.45
CA TYR A 258 25.14 39.68 10.64
C TYR A 258 25.49 38.60 9.60
N GLN A 259 26.68 38.64 9.00
CA GLN A 259 27.16 37.56 8.12
C GLN A 259 27.32 36.24 8.88
N PHE A 260 27.82 36.28 10.11
CA PHE A 260 27.96 35.09 10.95
C PHE A 260 26.60 34.52 11.36
N ILE A 261 25.66 35.39 11.75
CA ILE A 261 24.28 34.99 12.06
C ILE A 261 23.61 34.39 10.83
N LEU A 262 23.76 35.01 9.65
CA LEU A 262 23.20 34.51 8.40
C LEU A 262 23.77 33.13 8.05
N ALA A 263 25.09 32.96 8.12
CA ALA A 263 25.75 31.67 7.88
C ALA A 263 25.25 30.60 8.87
N LEU A 264 25.13 30.95 10.15
CA LEU A 264 24.60 30.04 11.17
C LEU A 264 23.13 29.66 10.90
N THR A 265 22.29 30.61 10.51
CA THR A 265 20.90 30.32 10.13
C THR A 265 20.80 29.43 8.90
N VAL A 266 21.64 29.63 7.89
CA VAL A 266 21.69 28.76 6.70
C VAL A 266 22.10 27.35 7.09
N ILE A 267 23.11 27.20 7.95
CA ILE A 267 23.55 25.88 8.47
C ILE A 267 22.41 25.20 9.24
N ILE A 268 21.71 25.93 10.10
CA ILE A 268 20.56 25.40 10.85
C ILE A 268 19.44 24.96 9.89
N VAL A 269 19.10 25.77 8.89
CA VAL A 269 18.07 25.42 7.90
C VAL A 269 18.47 24.20 7.09
N LEU A 270 19.72 24.12 6.62
CA LEU A 270 20.25 22.94 5.92
C LEU A 270 20.23 21.70 6.81
N PHE A 271 20.58 21.84 8.08
CA PHE A 271 20.52 20.74 9.05
C PHE A 271 19.09 20.27 9.29
N LEU A 272 18.14 21.19 9.44
CA LEU A 272 16.72 20.85 9.60
C LEU A 272 16.15 20.21 8.32
N LEU A 273 16.49 20.73 7.14
CA LEU A 273 16.11 20.16 5.85
C LEU A 273 16.69 18.74 5.69
N TRP A 274 17.96 18.55 6.03
CA TRP A 274 18.60 17.25 6.01
C TRP A 274 17.93 16.28 6.98
N ASN A 275 17.64 16.71 8.22
CA ASN A 275 16.95 15.88 9.20
C ASN A 275 15.53 15.50 8.71
N PHE A 276 14.82 16.44 8.09
CA PHE A 276 13.50 16.21 7.51
C PHE A 276 13.55 15.22 6.34
N LEU A 277 14.46 15.42 5.39
CA LEU A 277 14.68 14.52 4.26
C LEU A 277 15.12 13.13 4.73
N LEU A 278 15.98 13.07 5.75
CA LEU A 278 16.44 11.82 6.35
C LEU A 278 15.28 11.08 7.02
N ARG A 279 14.45 11.75 7.82
CA ARG A 279 13.24 11.15 8.41
C ARG A 279 12.28 10.64 7.34
N PHE A 280 12.13 11.39 6.24
CA PHE A 280 11.30 10.98 5.11
C PHE A 280 11.88 9.74 4.41
N GLN A 281 13.19 9.70 4.17
CA GLN A 281 13.89 8.56 3.59
C GLN A 281 13.81 7.33 4.49
N VAL A 282 14.05 7.49 5.79
CA VAL A 282 13.92 6.41 6.77
C VAL A 282 12.50 5.88 6.75
N LYS A 283 11.47 6.74 6.82
CA LYS A 283 10.07 6.29 6.76
C LYS A 283 9.74 5.56 5.45
N LYS A 284 10.32 5.99 4.32
CA LYS A 284 10.17 5.32 3.02
C LYS A 284 10.84 3.94 3.02
N ARG A 285 12.08 3.84 3.52
CA ARG A 285 12.85 2.59 3.63
C ARG A 285 12.23 1.63 4.64
N THR A 286 11.74 2.12 5.78
CA THR A 286 11.03 1.29 6.78
C THR A 286 9.73 0.75 6.20
N ARG A 287 8.99 1.54 5.40
CA ARG A 287 7.81 1.04 4.68
C ARG A 287 8.16 0.04 3.59
N GLU A 288 9.25 0.25 2.86
CA GLU A 288 9.73 -0.66 1.83
C GLU A 288 10.23 -1.98 2.43
N LEU A 289 10.97 -1.93 3.54
CA LEU A 289 11.38 -3.10 4.33
C LEU A 289 10.18 -3.82 4.95
N ALA A 290 9.24 -3.10 5.56
CA ALA A 290 8.02 -3.70 6.09
C ALA A 290 7.17 -4.32 4.98
N ARG A 291 7.12 -3.69 3.80
CA ARG A 291 6.44 -4.25 2.63
C ARG A 291 7.17 -5.46 2.08
N LEU A 292 8.49 -5.47 2.00
CA LEU A 292 9.29 -6.63 1.57
C LEU A 292 9.16 -7.78 2.57
N SER A 293 9.24 -7.50 3.87
CA SER A 293 9.02 -8.48 4.94
C SER A 293 7.61 -9.06 4.87
N SER A 294 6.59 -8.20 4.76
CA SER A 294 5.20 -8.61 4.63
C SER A 294 4.93 -9.33 3.31
N GLN A 295 5.55 -8.93 2.20
CA GLN A 295 5.47 -9.66 0.92
C GLN A 295 6.19 -11.00 0.99
N PHE A 296 7.31 -11.10 1.70
CA PHE A 296 8.05 -12.35 1.90
C PHE A 296 7.24 -13.32 2.76
N GLU A 297 6.68 -12.84 3.89
CA GLU A 297 5.73 -13.60 4.70
C GLU A 297 4.46 -13.96 3.91
N THR A 298 3.90 -13.02 3.14
CA THR A 298 2.69 -13.27 2.35
C THR A 298 2.98 -14.26 1.25
N THR A 299 4.12 -14.21 0.56
CA THR A 299 4.51 -15.17 -0.48
C THR A 299 4.70 -16.58 0.11
N LEU A 300 5.35 -16.68 1.29
CA LEU A 300 5.51 -17.93 2.02
C LEU A 300 4.18 -18.49 2.56
N LEU A 301 3.17 -17.65 2.81
CA LEU A 301 1.85 -18.04 3.29
C LEU A 301 0.82 -18.23 2.16
N SER A 302 0.98 -17.55 1.01
CA SER A 302 -0.06 -17.41 -0.02
C SER A 302 -0.15 -18.58 -0.99
N LEU A 303 0.84 -19.47 -1.03
CA LEU A 303 0.78 -20.68 -1.87
C LEU A 303 0.14 -21.86 -1.14
N GLY A 304 -0.06 -21.79 0.17
CA GLY A 304 -0.59 -22.93 0.95
C GLY A 304 0.37 -24.11 1.04
N ASP A 305 1.63 -23.94 0.65
CA ASP A 305 2.66 -24.98 0.70
C ASP A 305 3.37 -24.97 2.06
N ALA A 306 3.59 -26.16 2.61
CA ALA A 306 4.41 -26.37 3.78
C ALA A 306 5.89 -26.29 3.41
N MET A 307 6.68 -25.60 4.25
CA MET A 307 8.11 -25.42 4.05
C MET A 307 8.89 -25.82 5.31
N ILE A 308 9.91 -26.64 5.11
CA ILE A 308 10.89 -27.03 6.13
C ILE A 308 12.29 -26.73 5.60
N ALA A 309 13.11 -26.02 6.37
CA ALA A 309 14.53 -25.85 6.08
C ALA A 309 15.38 -26.71 7.03
N THR A 310 16.48 -27.24 6.52
CA THR A 310 17.41 -28.09 7.26
C THR A 310 18.84 -27.59 7.13
N ASP A 311 19.71 -27.94 8.08
CA ASP A 311 21.15 -27.78 7.96
C ASP A 311 21.78 -28.88 7.07
N LEU A 312 23.10 -28.83 6.87
CA LEU A 312 23.85 -29.84 6.11
C LEU A 312 23.81 -31.26 6.72
N LYS A 313 23.39 -31.39 7.98
CA LYS A 313 23.25 -32.68 8.69
C LYS A 313 21.80 -33.21 8.62
N GLY A 314 20.88 -32.47 7.99
CA GLY A 314 19.47 -32.82 7.87
C GLY A 314 18.64 -32.50 9.13
N ASN A 315 19.15 -31.66 10.04
CA ASN A 315 18.40 -31.21 11.20
C ASN A 315 17.55 -30.00 10.83
N ILE A 316 16.30 -29.95 11.32
CA ILE A 316 15.37 -28.86 11.01
C ILE A 316 15.84 -27.56 11.66
N THR A 317 15.95 -26.51 10.85
CA THR A 317 16.34 -25.16 11.29
C THR A 317 15.15 -24.20 11.27
N LEU A 318 14.20 -24.40 10.36
CA LEU A 318 13.00 -23.57 10.20
C LEU A 318 11.83 -24.39 9.67
N MET A 319 10.62 -23.99 10.06
CA MET A 319 9.36 -24.60 9.66
C MET A 319 8.29 -23.50 9.59
N ASN A 320 7.50 -23.45 8.52
CA ASN A 320 6.39 -22.50 8.42
C ASN A 320 5.11 -23.07 9.08
N PRO A 321 4.11 -22.22 9.42
CA PRO A 321 2.89 -22.68 10.11
C PRO A 321 2.10 -23.76 9.35
N VAL A 322 2.15 -23.76 8.02
CA VAL A 322 1.49 -24.79 7.20
C VAL A 322 2.18 -26.15 7.40
N ALA A 323 3.51 -26.18 7.43
CA ALA A 323 4.26 -27.39 7.73
C ALA A 323 3.99 -27.89 9.15
N GLU A 324 3.87 -26.99 10.13
CA GLU A 324 3.51 -27.36 11.50
C GLU A 324 2.15 -28.06 11.55
N SER A 325 1.16 -27.50 10.86
CA SER A 325 -0.19 -28.06 10.76
C SER A 325 -0.21 -29.45 10.11
N LEU A 326 0.45 -29.62 8.96
CA LEU A 326 0.44 -30.90 8.21
C LEU A 326 1.24 -32.01 8.90
N THR A 327 2.37 -31.68 9.51
CA THR A 327 3.20 -32.68 10.22
C THR A 327 2.71 -32.94 11.64
N GLY A 328 1.97 -32.01 12.25
CA GLY A 328 1.57 -32.07 13.66
C GLY A 328 2.70 -31.76 14.65
N TRP A 329 3.80 -31.16 14.19
CA TRP A 329 4.93 -30.72 15.02
C TRP A 329 5.00 -29.21 15.05
N SER A 330 5.25 -28.60 16.20
CA SER A 330 5.61 -27.17 16.26
C SER A 330 7.09 -26.98 15.93
N LEU A 331 7.46 -25.79 15.44
CA LEU A 331 8.85 -25.43 15.18
C LEU A 331 9.70 -25.56 16.44
N GLU A 332 9.17 -25.21 17.61
CA GLU A 332 9.92 -25.35 18.86
C GLU A 332 10.27 -26.81 19.18
N GLU A 333 9.37 -27.75 18.86
CA GLU A 333 9.61 -29.19 19.04
C GLU A 333 10.47 -29.79 17.92
N ALA A 334 10.28 -29.34 16.69
CA ALA A 334 10.94 -29.87 15.50
C ALA A 334 12.37 -29.34 15.33
N LYS A 335 12.68 -28.14 15.83
CA LYS A 335 13.99 -27.50 15.65
C LYS A 335 15.11 -28.35 16.28
N GLY A 336 16.11 -28.68 15.47
CA GLY A 336 17.24 -29.54 15.85
C GLY A 336 16.95 -31.04 15.74
N GLN A 337 15.71 -31.47 15.50
CA GLN A 337 15.39 -32.86 15.21
C GLN A 337 15.75 -33.22 13.77
N LYS A 338 15.98 -34.51 13.51
CA LYS A 338 16.19 -35.00 12.14
C LYS A 338 14.90 -34.91 11.34
N LEU A 339 15.02 -34.50 10.08
CA LEU A 339 13.87 -34.41 9.17
C LEU A 339 13.06 -35.71 9.10
N THR A 340 13.69 -36.88 9.11
CA THR A 340 13.02 -38.19 9.01
C THR A 340 12.07 -38.50 10.16
N GLU A 341 12.23 -37.84 11.30
CA GLU A 341 11.37 -38.03 12.47
C GLU A 341 10.09 -37.18 12.39
N VAL A 342 10.20 -35.99 11.81
CA VAL A 342 9.11 -35.01 11.68
C VAL A 342 8.35 -35.19 10.37
N PHE A 343 9.06 -35.42 9.26
CA PHE A 343 8.52 -35.59 7.91
C PHE A 343 8.49 -37.07 7.53
N LYS A 344 7.50 -37.79 8.07
CA LYS A 344 7.33 -39.24 7.85
C LYS A 344 6.54 -39.51 6.57
N ILE A 345 7.24 -39.90 5.51
CA ILE A 345 6.63 -40.16 4.21
C ILE A 345 6.65 -41.63 3.81
N VAL A 346 5.55 -42.10 3.21
CA VAL A 346 5.38 -43.46 2.70
C VAL A 346 4.81 -43.44 1.29
N ASN A 347 5.09 -44.47 0.50
CA ASN A 347 4.43 -44.65 -0.78
C ASN A 347 2.96 -45.05 -0.56
N ALA A 348 2.03 -44.38 -1.24
CA ALA A 348 0.59 -44.54 -1.05
C ALA A 348 0.09 -45.96 -1.38
N LEU A 349 0.75 -46.66 -2.32
CA LEU A 349 0.34 -47.98 -2.81
C LEU A 349 1.02 -49.11 -2.03
N THR A 350 2.34 -49.02 -1.83
CA THR A 350 3.14 -50.10 -1.23
C THR A 350 3.28 -50.00 0.29
N ARG A 351 2.89 -48.86 0.88
CA ARG A 351 3.06 -48.52 2.31
C ARG A 351 4.51 -48.57 2.82
N LYS A 352 5.49 -48.73 1.93
CA LYS A 352 6.92 -48.68 2.29
C LYS A 352 7.38 -47.23 2.48
N PRO A 353 8.35 -46.98 3.38
CA PRO A 353 8.96 -45.65 3.53
C PRO A 353 9.47 -45.12 2.18
N ALA A 354 9.13 -43.87 1.88
CA ALA A 354 9.63 -43.20 0.68
C ALA A 354 11.06 -42.68 0.92
N LEU A 355 11.84 -42.53 -0.16
CA LEU A 355 13.20 -41.99 -0.10
C LEU A 355 13.18 -40.54 0.41
N ASN A 356 14.07 -40.22 1.36
CA ASN A 356 14.18 -38.88 1.92
C ASN A 356 14.68 -37.88 0.85
N PRO A 357 13.87 -36.89 0.45
CA PRO A 357 14.22 -35.93 -0.59
C PRO A 357 15.40 -35.04 -0.20
N VAL A 358 15.56 -34.71 1.09
CA VAL A 358 16.65 -33.86 1.57
C VAL A 358 17.99 -34.58 1.52
N GLU A 359 18.05 -35.86 1.91
CA GLU A 359 19.28 -36.67 1.77
C GLU A 359 19.70 -36.83 0.31
N LYS A 360 18.72 -36.93 -0.59
CA LYS A 360 18.97 -36.99 -2.04
C LYS A 360 19.54 -35.67 -2.57
N VAL A 361 19.05 -34.52 -2.12
CA VAL A 361 19.61 -33.21 -2.50
C VAL A 361 21.01 -33.02 -1.90
N LEU A 362 21.23 -33.40 -0.65
CA LEU A 362 22.55 -33.32 -0.01
C LEU A 362 23.59 -34.21 -0.71
N SER A 363 23.20 -35.36 -1.24
CA SER A 363 24.11 -36.29 -1.95
C SER A 363 24.32 -35.94 -3.43
N THR A 364 23.33 -35.32 -4.09
CA THR A 364 23.39 -35.06 -5.55
C THR A 364 23.64 -33.60 -5.92
N GLY A 365 23.41 -32.65 -4.99
CA GLY A 365 23.52 -31.20 -5.22
C GLY A 365 22.50 -30.61 -6.19
N LYS A 366 21.51 -31.39 -6.65
CA LYS A 366 20.51 -30.98 -7.64
C LYS A 366 19.11 -30.96 -7.02
N VAL A 367 18.25 -30.09 -7.56
CA VAL A 367 16.82 -30.05 -7.22
C VAL A 367 16.21 -31.43 -7.47
N CYS A 368 15.50 -31.95 -6.46
CA CYS A 368 14.82 -33.23 -6.52
C CYS A 368 13.34 -33.04 -6.19
N GLY A 369 12.45 -33.40 -7.13
CA GLY A 369 11.05 -33.70 -6.80
C GLY A 369 10.89 -35.16 -6.34
N LEU A 370 9.85 -35.47 -5.56
CA LEU A 370 9.50 -36.87 -5.32
C LEU A 370 8.80 -37.51 -6.52
N ALA A 371 8.73 -38.84 -6.46
CA ALA A 371 7.88 -39.63 -7.33
C ALA A 371 6.40 -39.46 -6.95
N ASN A 372 5.53 -39.49 -7.96
CA ASN A 372 4.07 -39.52 -7.80
C ASN A 372 3.64 -40.59 -6.76
N HIS A 373 2.60 -40.30 -5.97
CA HIS A 373 1.98 -41.20 -4.97
C HIS A 373 2.72 -41.30 -3.61
N THR A 374 3.09 -40.16 -3.02
CA THR A 374 3.64 -40.10 -1.65
C THR A 374 2.57 -39.61 -0.67
N LYS A 375 2.54 -40.21 0.53
CA LYS A 375 1.71 -39.79 1.65
C LYS A 375 2.59 -39.35 2.83
N LEU A 376 2.24 -38.23 3.44
CA LEU A 376 2.77 -37.79 4.73
C LEU A 376 1.91 -38.39 5.85
N ILE A 377 2.56 -38.88 6.90
CA ILE A 377 1.91 -39.32 8.14
C ILE A 377 2.26 -38.31 9.22
N SER A 378 1.26 -37.57 9.71
CA SER A 378 1.43 -36.60 10.78
C SER A 378 1.73 -37.28 12.12
N LYS A 379 2.19 -36.50 13.11
CA LYS A 379 2.43 -36.92 14.50
C LYS A 379 1.17 -37.50 15.15
N THR A 380 -0.01 -37.02 14.76
CA THR A 380 -1.32 -37.50 15.24
C THR A 380 -1.82 -38.73 14.50
N GLY A 381 -1.10 -39.19 13.47
CA GLY A 381 -1.45 -40.34 12.64
C GLY A 381 -2.34 -40.03 11.44
N GLN A 382 -2.62 -38.75 11.16
CA GLN A 382 -3.39 -38.35 9.98
C GLN A 382 -2.54 -38.46 8.71
N GLU A 383 -3.14 -38.95 7.63
CA GLU A 383 -2.47 -39.12 6.33
C GLU A 383 -2.86 -38.02 5.36
N TYR A 384 -1.88 -37.41 4.71
CA TYR A 384 -2.07 -36.44 3.64
C TYR A 384 -1.40 -36.93 2.37
N HIS A 385 -2.09 -36.86 1.23
CA HIS A 385 -1.40 -36.99 -0.06
C HIS A 385 -0.57 -35.74 -0.29
N ILE A 386 0.71 -35.93 -0.59
CA ILE A 386 1.62 -34.80 -0.76
C ILE A 386 2.36 -34.85 -2.10
N GLU A 387 2.65 -33.66 -2.61
CA GLU A 387 3.63 -33.41 -3.67
C GLU A 387 4.69 -32.46 -3.11
N ASP A 388 5.96 -32.72 -3.39
CA ASP A 388 7.07 -31.99 -2.78
C ASP A 388 8.27 -31.84 -3.71
N SER A 389 9.08 -30.86 -3.36
CA SER A 389 10.31 -30.52 -4.04
C SER A 389 11.34 -30.05 -3.01
N ALA A 390 12.56 -30.56 -3.13
CA ALA A 390 13.68 -30.16 -2.30
C ALA A 390 14.76 -29.49 -3.15
N ALA A 391 15.33 -28.40 -2.63
CA ALA A 391 16.37 -27.63 -3.27
C ALA A 391 17.46 -27.22 -2.26
N PRO A 392 18.74 -27.15 -2.67
CA PRO A 392 19.81 -26.72 -1.79
C PRO A 392 19.69 -25.22 -1.49
N ILE A 393 19.89 -24.85 -0.23
CA ILE A 393 20.10 -23.46 0.19
C ILE A 393 21.59 -23.17 0.02
N ILE A 394 21.96 -22.17 -0.77
CA ILE A 394 23.35 -21.81 -1.07
C ILE A 394 23.72 -20.44 -0.52
N ASP A 395 24.98 -20.27 -0.11
CA ASP A 395 25.55 -18.98 0.27
C ASP A 395 25.89 -18.11 -0.97
N GLN A 396 26.35 -16.88 -0.75
CA GLN A 396 26.74 -15.96 -1.83
C GLN A 396 27.97 -16.44 -2.63
N GLN A 397 28.71 -17.43 -2.11
CA GLN A 397 29.87 -18.05 -2.74
C GLN A 397 29.51 -19.35 -3.47
N GLY A 398 28.24 -19.78 -3.43
CA GLY A 398 27.74 -20.99 -4.08
C GLY A 398 27.89 -22.28 -3.25
N ASN A 399 28.32 -22.20 -1.98
CA ASN A 399 28.41 -23.38 -1.12
C ASN A 399 27.03 -23.71 -0.51
N PRO A 400 26.66 -25.00 -0.39
CA PRO A 400 25.43 -25.39 0.26
C PRO A 400 25.51 -25.09 1.77
N LEU A 401 24.50 -24.39 2.30
CA LEU A 401 24.28 -24.14 3.72
C LEU A 401 23.29 -25.13 4.33
N GLY A 402 22.45 -25.75 3.50
CA GLY A 402 21.36 -26.60 3.94
C GLY A 402 20.43 -26.97 2.79
N VAL A 403 19.24 -27.46 3.11
CA VAL A 403 18.21 -27.81 2.12
C VAL A 403 16.86 -27.25 2.54
N VAL A 404 16.16 -26.66 1.59
CA VAL A 404 14.74 -26.30 1.73
C VAL A 404 13.90 -27.39 1.08
N LEU A 405 12.93 -27.89 1.84
CA LEU A 405 11.89 -28.81 1.39
C LEU A 405 10.57 -28.03 1.37
N ILE A 406 9.89 -28.09 0.24
CA ILE A 406 8.53 -27.55 0.06
C ILE A 406 7.63 -28.72 -0.27
N PHE A 407 6.50 -28.86 0.42
CA PHE A 407 5.50 -29.88 0.16
C PHE A 407 4.09 -29.33 0.29
N ARG A 408 3.17 -29.84 -0.52
CA ARG A 408 1.79 -29.39 -0.58
C ARG A 408 0.85 -30.55 -0.26
N ASP A 409 -0.17 -30.29 0.54
CA ASP A 409 -1.30 -31.21 0.67
C ASP A 409 -2.15 -31.17 -0.60
N ILE A 410 -2.16 -32.29 -1.32
CA ILE A 410 -2.95 -32.52 -2.52
C ILE A 410 -4.06 -33.55 -2.27
N SER A 411 -4.43 -33.80 -1.01
CA SER A 411 -5.46 -34.80 -0.66
C SER A 411 -6.78 -34.51 -1.35
N LYS A 412 -7.21 -33.24 -1.36
CA LYS A 412 -8.46 -32.83 -2.01
C LYS A 412 -8.40 -32.93 -3.53
N GLU A 413 -7.31 -32.51 -4.16
CA GLU A 413 -7.12 -32.68 -5.61
C GLU A 413 -7.08 -34.16 -5.99
N TYR A 414 -6.46 -35.01 -5.16
CA TYR A 414 -6.40 -36.44 -5.38
C TYR A 414 -7.78 -37.10 -5.21
N GLU A 415 -8.54 -36.73 -4.17
CA GLU A 415 -9.92 -37.18 -3.95
C GLU A 415 -10.85 -36.77 -5.10
N LEU A 416 -10.80 -35.51 -5.53
CA LEU A 416 -11.59 -35.02 -6.67
C LEU A 416 -11.22 -35.73 -7.97
N LYS A 417 -9.93 -36.03 -8.17
CA LYS A 417 -9.45 -36.74 -9.35
C LYS A 417 -9.91 -38.21 -9.35
N GLU A 418 -9.85 -38.88 -8.20
CA GLU A 418 -10.42 -40.22 -8.00
C GLU A 418 -11.94 -40.22 -8.22
N GLU A 419 -12.65 -39.24 -7.65
CA GLU A 419 -14.09 -39.09 -7.82
C GLU A 419 -14.45 -38.89 -9.29
N LEU A 420 -13.76 -37.98 -9.99
CA LEU A 420 -13.98 -37.72 -11.42
C LEU A 420 -13.67 -38.95 -12.28
N LEU A 421 -12.59 -39.68 -11.97
CA LEU A 421 -12.26 -40.93 -12.65
C LEU A 421 -13.35 -41.99 -12.40
N SER A 422 -13.84 -42.09 -11.17
CA SER A 422 -14.91 -43.04 -10.80
C SER A 422 -16.23 -42.68 -11.49
N GLN A 423 -16.57 -41.40 -11.59
CA GLN A 423 -17.73 -40.90 -12.32
C GLN A 423 -17.58 -41.18 -13.81
N GLN A 424 -16.41 -40.95 -14.40
CA GLN A 424 -16.16 -41.25 -15.81
C GLN A 424 -16.31 -42.75 -16.10
N ILE A 425 -15.72 -43.61 -15.26
CA ILE A 425 -15.88 -45.07 -15.37
C ILE A 425 -17.34 -45.48 -15.21
N LEU A 426 -18.07 -44.88 -14.26
CA LEU A 426 -19.49 -45.14 -14.05
C LEU A 426 -20.33 -44.76 -15.27
N LEU A 427 -20.09 -43.59 -15.86
CA LEU A 427 -20.76 -43.12 -17.08
C LEU A 427 -20.45 -44.03 -18.28
N GLU A 428 -19.19 -44.43 -18.46
CA GLU A 428 -18.80 -45.37 -19.51
C GLU A 428 -19.48 -46.73 -19.33
N LYS A 429 -19.52 -47.26 -18.10
CA LYS A 429 -20.23 -48.51 -17.78
C LYS A 429 -21.73 -48.39 -17.97
N ALA A 430 -22.36 -47.30 -17.54
CA ALA A 430 -23.78 -47.06 -17.71
C ALA A 430 -24.17 -47.00 -19.20
N ALA A 431 -23.41 -46.27 -20.01
CA ALA A 431 -23.59 -46.22 -21.46
C ALA A 431 -23.40 -47.60 -22.11
N SER A 432 -22.40 -48.37 -21.64
CA SER A 432 -22.16 -49.74 -22.12
C SER A 432 -23.33 -50.68 -21.79
N LEU A 433 -23.77 -50.74 -20.53
CA LEU A 433 -24.86 -51.60 -20.06
C LEU A 433 -26.21 -51.27 -20.71
N ALA A 434 -26.50 -49.98 -20.89
CA ALA A 434 -27.71 -49.52 -21.58
C ALA A 434 -27.64 -49.72 -23.11
N LYS A 435 -26.54 -50.27 -23.63
CA LYS A 435 -26.28 -50.45 -25.07
C LYS A 435 -26.42 -49.14 -25.86
N LEU A 436 -26.10 -48.02 -25.23
CA LEU A 436 -26.15 -46.70 -25.86
C LEU A 436 -24.93 -46.50 -26.75
N ILE A 437 -25.16 -46.01 -27.95
CA ILE A 437 -24.18 -45.52 -28.91
C ILE A 437 -24.04 -44.03 -28.66
N VAL A 438 -22.81 -43.57 -28.41
CA VAL A 438 -22.54 -42.15 -28.18
C VAL A 438 -21.52 -41.70 -29.20
N LEU A 439 -21.90 -40.70 -30.00
CA LEU A 439 -21.06 -40.09 -31.03
C LEU A 439 -20.92 -38.59 -30.73
N GLU A 440 -19.68 -38.11 -30.71
CA GLU A 440 -19.35 -36.68 -30.71
C GLU A 440 -18.75 -36.34 -32.07
N ILE A 441 -19.44 -35.49 -32.83
CA ILE A 441 -19.04 -35.11 -34.19
C ILE A 441 -18.54 -33.66 -34.15
N ASP A 442 -17.28 -33.45 -34.54
CA ASP A 442 -16.75 -32.11 -34.76
C ASP A 442 -17.18 -31.62 -36.16
N LEU A 443 -18.00 -30.57 -36.21
CA LEU A 443 -18.53 -30.07 -37.48
C LEU A 443 -17.51 -29.28 -38.31
N LYS A 444 -16.33 -28.94 -37.77
CA LYS A 444 -15.25 -28.29 -38.52
C LYS A 444 -14.33 -29.30 -39.18
N THR A 445 -13.98 -30.36 -38.45
CA THR A 445 -13.01 -31.37 -38.93
C THR A 445 -13.67 -32.63 -39.46
N GLU A 446 -15.00 -32.75 -39.34
CA GLU A 446 -15.82 -33.92 -39.68
C GLU A 446 -15.39 -35.23 -38.98
N LYS A 447 -14.56 -35.12 -37.93
CA LYS A 447 -14.08 -36.25 -37.14
C LYS A 447 -15.13 -36.65 -36.13
N VAL A 448 -15.33 -37.96 -35.99
CA VAL A 448 -16.29 -38.54 -35.04
C VAL A 448 -15.52 -39.27 -33.94
N ARG A 449 -15.77 -38.91 -32.69
CA ARG A 449 -15.40 -39.71 -31.52
C ARG A 449 -16.58 -40.56 -31.11
N ALA A 450 -16.35 -41.84 -30.88
CA ALA A 450 -17.43 -42.77 -30.58
C ALA A 450 -17.10 -43.67 -29.38
N ASN A 451 -18.13 -44.11 -28.64
CA ASN A 451 -17.97 -45.11 -27.59
C ASN A 451 -17.90 -46.55 -28.16
N GLN A 452 -17.53 -47.53 -27.33
CA GLN A 452 -17.33 -48.92 -27.77
C GLN A 452 -18.57 -49.54 -28.43
N ASN A 453 -19.77 -49.17 -28.00
CA ASN A 453 -21.02 -49.68 -28.56
C ASN A 453 -21.23 -49.22 -30.00
N ALA A 454 -20.77 -48.03 -30.37
CA ALA A 454 -20.80 -47.57 -31.76
C ALA A 454 -19.98 -48.47 -32.68
N TYR A 455 -18.73 -48.74 -32.31
CA TYR A 455 -17.86 -49.65 -33.07
C TYR A 455 -18.41 -51.08 -33.11
N SER A 456 -19.03 -51.53 -32.03
CA SER A 456 -19.67 -52.86 -31.96
C SER A 456 -20.92 -52.94 -32.84
N LEU A 457 -21.71 -51.87 -32.97
CA LEU A 457 -22.85 -51.80 -33.88
C LEU A 457 -22.40 -51.80 -35.35
N LEU A 458 -21.34 -51.03 -35.65
CA LEU A 458 -20.79 -50.84 -36.99
C LEU A 458 -19.91 -52.00 -37.45
N GLU A 459 -19.56 -52.93 -36.55
CA GLU A 459 -18.67 -54.06 -36.79
C GLU A 459 -17.25 -53.63 -37.22
N LEU A 460 -16.73 -52.54 -36.65
CA LEU A 460 -15.42 -51.96 -36.98
C LEU A 460 -14.41 -52.11 -35.83
N ASP A 461 -13.12 -52.12 -36.16
CA ASP A 461 -12.06 -52.00 -35.15
C ASP A 461 -12.01 -50.56 -34.60
N ARG A 462 -11.75 -50.42 -33.30
CA ARG A 462 -11.59 -49.12 -32.62
C ARG A 462 -10.46 -48.25 -33.21
N LYS A 463 -9.53 -48.86 -33.94
CA LYS A 463 -8.44 -48.14 -34.63
C LYS A 463 -8.90 -47.39 -35.89
N GLU A 464 -10.09 -47.69 -36.40
CA GLU A 464 -10.62 -47.01 -37.58
C GLU A 464 -11.15 -45.61 -37.22
N GLU A 465 -10.71 -44.60 -37.97
CA GLU A 465 -11.24 -43.24 -37.82
C GLU A 465 -12.64 -43.16 -38.43
N LEU A 466 -13.63 -42.75 -37.63
CA LEU A 466 -14.99 -42.48 -38.08
C LEU A 466 -15.12 -41.03 -38.56
N THR A 467 -15.81 -40.84 -39.68
CA THR A 467 -16.14 -39.51 -40.23
C THR A 467 -17.64 -39.31 -40.34
N LEU A 468 -18.08 -38.05 -40.36
CA LEU A 468 -19.50 -37.72 -40.58
C LEU A 468 -20.00 -38.31 -41.91
N GLU A 469 -19.19 -38.24 -42.97
CA GLU A 469 -19.54 -38.77 -44.29
C GLU A 469 -19.79 -40.28 -44.24
N TYR A 470 -18.91 -41.04 -43.56
CA TYR A 470 -19.10 -42.48 -43.38
C TYR A 470 -20.44 -42.79 -42.69
N LEU A 471 -20.77 -42.10 -41.60
CA LEU A 471 -22.05 -42.30 -40.91
C LEU A 471 -23.26 -42.00 -41.79
N LEU A 472 -23.19 -40.95 -42.62
CA LEU A 472 -24.25 -40.62 -43.56
C LEU A 472 -24.47 -41.73 -44.58
N THR A 473 -23.42 -42.44 -45.04
CA THR A 473 -23.57 -43.55 -46.00
C THR A 473 -24.43 -44.71 -45.47
N LEU A 474 -24.50 -44.87 -44.16
CA LEU A 474 -25.26 -45.94 -43.51
C LEU A 474 -26.77 -45.65 -43.45
N LEU A 475 -27.18 -44.39 -43.60
CA LEU A 475 -28.59 -43.99 -43.57
C LEU A 475 -29.28 -44.24 -44.92
N THR A 476 -30.57 -44.55 -44.89
CA THR A 476 -31.40 -44.55 -46.11
C THR A 476 -31.53 -43.13 -46.69
N GLU A 477 -31.86 -42.98 -47.97
CA GLU A 477 -32.03 -41.64 -48.59
C GLU A 477 -33.12 -40.81 -47.90
N GLN A 478 -34.19 -41.46 -47.44
CA GLN A 478 -35.24 -40.80 -46.65
C GLN A 478 -34.70 -40.30 -45.30
N ASP A 479 -33.92 -41.13 -44.63
CA ASP A 479 -33.36 -40.84 -43.30
C ASP A 479 -32.21 -39.83 -43.35
N LYS A 480 -31.41 -39.82 -44.42
CA LYS A 480 -30.41 -38.76 -44.69
C LYS A 480 -31.08 -37.39 -44.78
N LYS A 481 -32.21 -37.32 -45.50
CA LYS A 481 -32.98 -36.08 -45.66
C LYS A 481 -33.55 -35.63 -44.32
N LEU A 482 -34.13 -36.56 -43.55
CA LEU A 482 -34.66 -36.29 -42.21
C LEU A 482 -33.56 -35.79 -41.27
N PHE A 483 -32.40 -36.45 -41.24
CA PHE A 483 -31.25 -36.09 -40.41
C PHE A 483 -30.74 -34.67 -40.73
N ARG A 484 -30.56 -34.34 -42.02
CA ARG A 484 -30.13 -33.00 -42.45
C ARG A 484 -31.18 -31.93 -42.11
N GLU A 485 -32.46 -32.21 -42.32
CA GLU A 485 -33.54 -31.29 -41.98
C GLU A 485 -33.57 -31.00 -40.48
N LYS A 486 -33.42 -32.04 -39.64
CA LYS A 486 -33.38 -31.90 -38.19
C LYS A 486 -32.18 -31.09 -37.74
N ILE A 487 -30.97 -31.39 -38.23
CA ILE A 487 -29.77 -30.61 -37.89
C ILE A 487 -29.90 -29.14 -38.28
N ASN A 488 -30.42 -28.83 -39.47
CA ASN A 488 -30.56 -27.45 -39.94
C ASN A 488 -31.62 -26.64 -39.17
N LYS A 489 -32.58 -27.31 -38.52
CA LYS A 489 -33.64 -26.67 -37.73
C LYS A 489 -33.31 -26.55 -36.24
N LEU A 490 -32.27 -27.22 -35.75
CA LEU A 490 -31.89 -27.18 -34.33
C LEU A 490 -31.33 -25.80 -33.96
N ALA A 491 -31.99 -25.14 -33.01
CA ALA A 491 -31.45 -23.98 -32.33
C ALA A 491 -30.32 -24.38 -31.36
N PRO A 492 -29.49 -23.44 -30.87
CA PRO A 492 -28.49 -23.73 -29.83
C PRO A 492 -29.17 -24.33 -28.59
N GLU A 493 -28.65 -25.45 -28.07
CA GLU A 493 -29.21 -26.18 -26.91
C GLU A 493 -30.57 -26.84 -27.14
N ASP A 494 -31.05 -26.86 -28.39
CA ASP A 494 -32.24 -27.60 -28.75
C ASP A 494 -31.90 -29.09 -28.96
N SER A 495 -32.88 -29.95 -28.70
CA SER A 495 -32.73 -31.39 -28.85
C SER A 495 -33.85 -31.98 -29.69
N SER A 496 -33.54 -33.06 -30.39
CA SER A 496 -34.52 -33.77 -31.20
C SER A 496 -34.33 -35.27 -31.10
N ILE A 497 -35.44 -35.98 -30.89
CA ILE A 497 -35.51 -37.45 -30.87
C ILE A 497 -36.22 -37.91 -32.14
N PHE A 498 -35.64 -38.87 -32.84
CA PHE A 498 -36.27 -39.53 -33.98
C PHE A 498 -35.64 -40.89 -34.26
N GLU A 499 -36.40 -41.75 -34.92
CA GLU A 499 -35.94 -43.08 -35.35
C GLU A 499 -35.25 -42.96 -36.71
N LEU A 500 -34.12 -43.64 -36.85
CA LEU A 500 -33.35 -43.72 -38.09
C LEU A 500 -33.15 -45.17 -38.49
N LYS A 501 -33.27 -45.47 -39.78
CA LYS A 501 -32.93 -46.79 -40.32
C LYS A 501 -31.50 -46.76 -40.86
N LEU A 502 -30.67 -47.62 -40.28
CA LEU A 502 -29.29 -47.84 -40.68
C LEU A 502 -29.19 -49.12 -41.50
N LYS A 503 -28.34 -49.11 -42.53
CA LYS A 503 -27.99 -50.26 -43.35
C LYS A 503 -26.55 -50.63 -43.09
N ILE A 504 -26.34 -51.71 -42.35
CA ILE A 504 -25.01 -52.22 -41.98
C ILE A 504 -24.88 -53.64 -42.53
N ASN A 505 -23.90 -53.91 -43.40
CA ASN A 505 -23.60 -55.25 -43.95
C ASN A 505 -24.83 -56.08 -44.44
N LYS A 506 -25.82 -55.40 -45.03
CA LYS A 506 -27.13 -55.93 -45.52
C LYS A 506 -28.22 -56.14 -44.45
N LEU A 507 -27.95 -55.89 -43.18
CA LEU A 507 -28.94 -55.84 -42.12
C LEU A 507 -29.52 -54.43 -42.02
N ASN A 508 -30.85 -54.35 -41.91
CA ASN A 508 -31.54 -53.10 -41.59
C ASN A 508 -31.67 -53.02 -40.07
N LYS A 509 -31.03 -52.03 -39.47
CA LYS A 509 -31.16 -51.73 -38.04
C LYS A 509 -31.99 -50.49 -37.83
N VAL A 510 -32.81 -50.48 -36.78
CA VAL A 510 -33.56 -49.31 -36.36
C VAL A 510 -32.90 -48.75 -35.10
N VAL A 511 -32.49 -47.48 -35.18
CA VAL A 511 -31.81 -46.80 -34.08
C VAL A 511 -32.62 -45.58 -33.67
N LEU A 512 -33.00 -45.52 -32.39
CA LEU A 512 -33.58 -44.32 -31.80
C LEU A 512 -32.44 -43.35 -31.52
N SER A 513 -32.45 -42.20 -32.18
CA SER A 513 -31.37 -41.21 -32.11
C SER A 513 -31.86 -39.93 -31.44
N PHE A 514 -31.12 -39.49 -30.42
CA PHE A 514 -31.21 -38.20 -29.77
C PHE A 514 -30.03 -37.35 -30.24
N ILE A 515 -30.31 -36.14 -30.72
CA ILE A 515 -29.29 -35.22 -31.20
C ILE A 515 -29.36 -33.92 -30.43
N GLU A 516 -28.21 -33.46 -29.94
CA GLU A 516 -28.04 -32.16 -29.28
C GLU A 516 -26.91 -31.37 -29.97
N TYR A 517 -27.17 -30.09 -30.24
CA TYR A 517 -26.21 -29.20 -30.90
C TYR A 517 -25.57 -28.21 -29.91
N GLN A 518 -24.25 -28.34 -29.75
CA GLN A 518 -23.46 -27.45 -28.90
C GLN A 518 -22.84 -26.31 -29.72
N LYS A 519 -23.57 -25.19 -29.84
CA LYS A 519 -23.22 -24.04 -30.70
C LYS A 519 -21.84 -23.44 -30.38
N GLU A 520 -21.49 -23.30 -29.10
CA GLU A 520 -20.20 -22.69 -28.69
C GLU A 520 -18.99 -23.51 -29.12
N LYS A 521 -19.13 -24.85 -29.13
CA LYS A 521 -18.05 -25.78 -29.45
C LYS A 521 -18.06 -26.23 -30.91
N LYS A 522 -19.11 -25.90 -31.69
CA LYS A 522 -19.39 -26.43 -33.03
C LYS A 522 -19.34 -27.96 -33.09
N LYS A 523 -19.93 -28.61 -32.09
CA LYS A 523 -20.00 -30.07 -31.97
C LYS A 523 -21.45 -30.55 -31.95
N LEU A 524 -21.67 -31.72 -32.56
CA LEU A 524 -22.95 -32.43 -32.51
C LEU A 524 -22.78 -33.66 -31.62
N MET A 525 -23.62 -33.80 -30.60
CA MET A 525 -23.67 -35.00 -29.79
C MET A 525 -24.87 -35.84 -30.24
N VAL A 526 -24.62 -37.10 -30.59
CA VAL A 526 -25.65 -38.07 -30.98
C VAL A 526 -25.62 -39.23 -30.01
N VAL A 527 -26.74 -39.46 -29.31
CA VAL A 527 -26.96 -40.64 -28.49
C VAL A 527 -27.98 -41.52 -29.19
N ALA A 528 -27.61 -42.75 -29.48
CA ALA A 528 -28.39 -43.67 -30.27
C ALA A 528 -28.58 -45.00 -29.52
N GLN A 529 -29.72 -45.66 -29.68
CA GLN A 529 -29.95 -47.00 -29.14
C GLN A 529 -30.49 -47.92 -30.24
N ASP A 530 -29.90 -49.11 -30.40
CA ASP A 530 -30.42 -50.15 -31.28
C ASP A 530 -31.73 -50.69 -30.68
N ILE A 531 -32.85 -50.37 -31.33
CA ILE A 531 -34.20 -50.78 -30.92
C ILE A 531 -34.79 -51.81 -31.89
N THR A 532 -33.97 -52.40 -32.76
CA THR A 532 -34.43 -53.33 -33.81
C THR A 532 -35.27 -54.47 -33.22
N GLU A 533 -34.78 -55.13 -32.16
CA GLU A 533 -35.48 -56.22 -31.48
C GLU A 533 -36.82 -55.77 -30.89
N ILE A 534 -36.87 -54.58 -30.29
CA ILE A 534 -38.09 -54.02 -29.70
C ILE A 534 -39.14 -53.74 -30.78
N THR A 535 -38.72 -53.14 -31.90
CA THR A 535 -39.60 -52.83 -33.03
C THR A 535 -40.13 -54.11 -33.68
N GLU A 536 -39.27 -55.10 -33.93
CA GLU A 536 -39.67 -56.39 -34.50
C GLU A 536 -40.63 -57.17 -33.58
N LEU A 537 -40.40 -57.16 -32.27
CA LEU A 537 -41.30 -57.79 -31.31
C LEU A 537 -42.66 -57.11 -31.29
N LYS A 538 -42.69 -55.78 -31.32
CA LYS A 538 -43.93 -55.01 -31.37
C LYS A 538 -44.73 -55.32 -32.65
N GLU A 539 -44.06 -55.40 -33.79
CA GLU A 539 -44.69 -55.78 -35.06
C GLU A 539 -45.22 -57.23 -35.02
N LYS A 540 -44.45 -58.18 -34.47
CA LYS A 540 -44.88 -59.58 -34.31
C LYS A 540 -46.09 -59.71 -33.38
N ILE A 541 -46.13 -58.96 -32.28
CA ILE A 541 -47.29 -58.94 -31.38
C ILE A 541 -48.51 -58.41 -32.13
N LEU A 542 -48.38 -57.28 -32.82
CA LEU A 542 -49.48 -56.68 -33.57
C LEU A 542 -50.01 -57.65 -34.65
N GLN A 543 -49.12 -58.27 -35.42
CA GLN A 543 -49.50 -59.28 -36.42
C GLN A 543 -50.18 -60.51 -35.79
N SER A 544 -49.71 -60.95 -34.62
CA SER A 544 -50.32 -62.07 -33.90
C SER A 544 -51.72 -61.72 -33.38
N GLU A 545 -51.93 -60.49 -32.88
CA GLU A 545 -53.24 -60.00 -32.43
C GLU A 545 -54.22 -59.88 -33.61
N GLU A 546 -53.79 -59.29 -34.73
CA GLU A 546 -54.58 -59.18 -35.95
C GLU A 546 -54.98 -60.57 -36.48
N LYS A 547 -54.04 -61.52 -36.49
CA LYS A 547 -54.30 -62.91 -36.89
C LYS A 547 -55.28 -63.62 -35.95
N TYR A 548 -55.12 -63.48 -34.63
CA TYR A 548 -56.07 -64.05 -33.65
C TYR A 548 -57.48 -63.51 -33.87
N LYS A 549 -57.62 -62.18 -33.99
CA LYS A 549 -58.91 -61.52 -34.20
C LYS A 549 -59.58 -61.99 -35.50
N ALA A 550 -58.82 -62.12 -36.58
CA ALA A 550 -59.34 -62.63 -37.85
C ALA A 550 -59.85 -64.07 -37.73
N VAL A 551 -59.06 -64.99 -37.15
CA VAL A 551 -59.46 -66.40 -36.98
C VAL A 551 -60.67 -66.54 -36.05
N PHE A 552 -60.68 -65.82 -34.93
CA PHE A 552 -61.76 -65.91 -33.95
C PHE A 552 -63.09 -65.39 -34.52
N GLU A 553 -63.08 -64.22 -35.18
CA GLU A 553 -64.31 -63.58 -35.68
C GLU A 553 -64.83 -64.18 -36.99
N GLN A 554 -63.97 -64.70 -37.87
CA GLN A 554 -64.38 -65.25 -39.16
C GLN A 554 -64.63 -66.77 -39.14
N ALA A 555 -64.45 -67.44 -38.01
CA ALA A 555 -64.71 -68.88 -37.91
C ALA A 555 -66.18 -69.21 -38.20
N PRO A 556 -66.48 -70.20 -39.08
CA PRO A 556 -67.86 -70.62 -39.41
C PRO A 556 -68.49 -71.51 -38.32
N ILE A 557 -68.06 -71.33 -37.07
CA ILE A 557 -68.56 -72.04 -35.89
C ILE A 557 -68.66 -71.01 -34.76
N GLY A 558 -69.64 -71.19 -33.87
CA GLY A 558 -69.78 -70.35 -32.70
C GLY A 558 -68.67 -70.63 -31.71
N ILE A 559 -67.79 -69.67 -31.46
CA ILE A 559 -66.73 -69.79 -30.46
C ILE A 559 -67.08 -68.91 -29.27
N MET A 560 -66.94 -69.45 -28.06
CA MET A 560 -66.96 -68.68 -26.82
C MET A 560 -65.91 -69.14 -25.84
N VAL A 561 -65.44 -68.22 -25.03
CA VAL A 561 -64.59 -68.45 -23.87
C VAL A 561 -65.37 -68.01 -22.63
N TYR A 562 -65.38 -68.83 -21.58
CA TYR A 562 -66.06 -68.56 -20.32
C TYR A 562 -65.15 -68.85 -19.13
N ASP A 563 -65.44 -68.21 -17.99
CA ASP A 563 -64.67 -68.37 -16.74
C ASP A 563 -65.09 -69.62 -15.93
N LYS A 564 -64.45 -69.85 -14.77
CA LYS A 564 -64.79 -70.98 -13.87
C LYS A 564 -66.25 -70.97 -13.40
N ASP A 565 -66.87 -69.78 -13.33
CA ASP A 565 -68.27 -69.61 -12.95
C ASP A 565 -69.22 -69.83 -14.14
N SER A 566 -68.70 -70.21 -15.31
CA SER A 566 -69.44 -70.42 -16.56
C SER A 566 -70.04 -69.15 -17.14
N THR A 567 -69.41 -68.01 -16.89
CA THR A 567 -69.79 -66.71 -17.46
C THR A 567 -68.98 -66.46 -18.73
N ILE A 568 -69.65 -66.20 -19.85
CA ILE A 568 -68.99 -65.89 -21.13
C ILE A 568 -68.16 -64.61 -20.99
N LYS A 569 -66.88 -64.68 -21.32
CA LYS A 569 -65.93 -63.56 -21.36
C LYS A 569 -65.65 -63.07 -22.77
N GLU A 570 -65.66 -63.98 -23.74
CA GLU A 570 -65.49 -63.65 -25.15
C GLU A 570 -66.37 -64.57 -25.99
N CYS A 571 -66.88 -64.06 -27.10
CA CYS A 571 -67.52 -64.87 -28.14
C CYS A 571 -67.35 -64.22 -29.51
N ASN A 572 -67.41 -65.02 -30.56
CA ASN A 572 -67.37 -64.49 -31.94
C ASN A 572 -68.76 -64.13 -32.45
N TYR A 573 -68.83 -63.34 -33.52
CA TYR A 573 -70.09 -62.95 -34.15
C TYR A 573 -70.92 -64.16 -34.63
N PHE A 574 -70.28 -65.26 -35.04
CA PHE A 574 -70.99 -66.44 -35.51
C PHE A 574 -71.82 -67.11 -34.41
N LEU A 575 -71.31 -67.17 -33.18
CA LEU A 575 -72.08 -67.69 -32.04
C LEU A 575 -73.33 -66.84 -31.78
N ALA A 576 -73.20 -65.51 -31.87
CA ALA A 576 -74.31 -64.58 -31.71
C ALA A 576 -75.42 -64.86 -32.75
N ASN A 577 -75.05 -65.16 -34.00
CA ASN A 577 -75.97 -65.54 -35.07
C ASN A 577 -76.64 -66.90 -34.85
N ILE A 578 -75.91 -67.91 -34.37
CA ILE A 578 -76.47 -69.23 -34.03
C ILE A 578 -77.54 -69.06 -32.94
N ILE A 579 -77.20 -68.30 -31.89
CA ILE A 579 -78.07 -68.08 -30.71
C ILE A 579 -79.22 -67.10 -31.00
N GLY A 580 -79.08 -66.23 -32.01
CA GLY A 580 -80.08 -65.23 -32.41
C GLY A 580 -80.07 -63.95 -31.55
N THR A 581 -78.89 -63.49 -31.11
CA THR A 581 -78.74 -62.28 -30.29
C THR A 581 -77.46 -61.50 -30.69
N THR A 582 -77.12 -60.42 -30.01
CA THR A 582 -75.88 -59.67 -30.24
C THR A 582 -74.74 -60.15 -29.34
N LYS A 583 -73.50 -59.90 -29.76
CA LYS A 583 -72.29 -60.26 -28.99
C LYS A 583 -72.32 -59.64 -27.60
N GLU A 584 -72.73 -58.38 -27.48
CA GLU A 584 -72.80 -57.62 -26.24
C GLU A 584 -73.74 -58.27 -25.21
N ASN A 585 -74.86 -58.86 -25.66
CA ASN A 585 -75.81 -59.55 -24.78
C ASN A 585 -75.30 -60.93 -24.32
N LEU A 586 -74.36 -61.52 -25.05
CA LEU A 586 -73.73 -62.80 -24.68
C LEU A 586 -72.58 -62.60 -23.69
N LEU A 587 -71.84 -61.49 -23.78
CA LEU A 587 -70.78 -61.18 -22.84
C LEU A 587 -71.37 -61.00 -21.43
N GLY A 588 -70.82 -61.70 -20.44
CA GLY A 588 -71.35 -61.72 -19.08
C GLY A 588 -72.54 -62.65 -18.85
N PHE A 589 -73.02 -63.37 -19.88
CA PHE A 589 -74.09 -64.35 -19.71
C PHE A 589 -73.58 -65.61 -19.00
N ASN A 590 -74.27 -66.03 -17.94
CA ASN A 590 -73.94 -67.24 -17.19
C ASN A 590 -74.64 -68.47 -17.77
N LEU A 591 -73.83 -69.40 -18.30
CA LEU A 591 -74.27 -70.58 -19.01
C LEU A 591 -74.96 -71.63 -18.11
N ILE A 592 -74.60 -71.72 -16.82
CA ILE A 592 -75.18 -72.72 -15.91
C ILE A 592 -76.43 -72.19 -15.22
N GLY A 593 -76.46 -70.90 -14.89
CA GLY A 593 -77.54 -70.27 -14.14
C GLY A 593 -78.81 -70.08 -14.94
N ARG A 594 -78.72 -69.93 -16.27
CA ARG A 594 -79.87 -69.56 -17.11
C ARG A 594 -80.23 -70.56 -18.21
N VAL A 595 -79.38 -71.52 -18.59
CA VAL A 595 -79.72 -72.52 -19.62
C VAL A 595 -80.70 -73.56 -19.08
N ILE A 596 -81.83 -73.75 -19.77
CA ILE A 596 -82.90 -74.69 -19.39
C ILE A 596 -82.56 -76.14 -19.79
N ASN A 597 -81.78 -76.35 -20.86
CA ASN A 597 -81.43 -77.69 -21.33
C ASN A 597 -80.45 -78.40 -20.39
N ILE A 598 -80.96 -79.42 -19.68
CA ILE A 598 -80.23 -80.18 -18.66
C ILE A 598 -78.98 -80.88 -19.23
N LYS A 599 -79.07 -81.40 -20.47
CA LYS A 599 -77.94 -82.09 -21.11
C LYS A 599 -76.83 -81.10 -21.49
N LEU A 600 -77.20 -79.92 -21.99
CA LEU A 600 -76.24 -78.86 -22.31
C LEU A 600 -75.55 -78.33 -21.05
N LYS A 601 -76.30 -78.08 -19.98
CA LYS A 601 -75.77 -77.67 -18.68
C LYS A 601 -74.80 -78.71 -18.10
N LYS A 602 -75.12 -80.01 -18.26
CA LYS A 602 -74.22 -81.10 -17.87
C LYS A 602 -72.93 -81.09 -18.70
N ALA A 603 -72.99 -80.89 -20.02
CA ALA A 603 -71.80 -80.82 -20.86
C ALA A 603 -70.85 -79.69 -20.45
N ILE A 604 -71.38 -78.51 -20.11
CA ILE A 604 -70.56 -77.37 -19.64
C ILE A 604 -69.90 -77.70 -18.30
N LYS A 605 -70.66 -78.28 -17.36
CA LYS A 605 -70.13 -78.71 -16.06
C LYS A 605 -69.08 -79.82 -16.20
N ASP A 606 -69.33 -80.83 -17.04
CA ASP A 606 -68.40 -81.91 -17.35
C ASP A 606 -67.09 -81.36 -17.94
N SER A 607 -67.13 -80.28 -18.72
CA SER A 607 -65.91 -79.66 -19.23
C SER A 607 -65.04 -79.07 -18.12
N LEU A 608 -65.62 -78.44 -17.09
CA LEU A 608 -64.88 -77.85 -15.97
C LEU A 608 -64.44 -78.89 -14.94
N GLU A 609 -65.17 -80.01 -14.79
CA GLU A 609 -64.82 -81.07 -13.83
C GLU A 609 -63.94 -82.17 -14.43
N LYS A 610 -64.25 -82.62 -15.66
CA LYS A 610 -63.60 -83.75 -16.35
C LYS A 610 -62.69 -83.31 -17.49
N GLY A 611 -62.68 -82.01 -17.82
CA GLY A 611 -61.82 -81.42 -18.85
C GLY A 611 -62.44 -81.33 -20.24
N ILE A 612 -63.49 -82.12 -20.54
CA ILE A 612 -64.24 -82.06 -21.79
C ILE A 612 -65.72 -82.38 -21.55
N GLY A 613 -66.60 -81.74 -22.31
CA GLY A 613 -68.01 -82.05 -22.35
C GLY A 613 -68.58 -81.89 -23.75
N PHE A 614 -69.60 -82.70 -24.05
CA PHE A 614 -70.20 -82.76 -25.37
C PHE A 614 -71.72 -82.71 -25.26
N PHE A 615 -72.34 -81.94 -26.14
CA PHE A 615 -73.78 -81.86 -26.28
C PHE A 615 -74.15 -81.90 -27.76
N GLU A 616 -75.12 -82.72 -28.12
CA GLU A 616 -75.74 -82.69 -29.43
C GLU A 616 -77.26 -82.82 -29.22
N GLY A 617 -78.00 -81.90 -29.83
CA GLY A 617 -79.45 -81.94 -29.82
C GLY A 617 -80.08 -80.57 -29.97
N SER A 618 -81.42 -80.57 -29.99
CA SER A 618 -82.20 -79.34 -30.06
C SER A 618 -82.03 -78.50 -28.80
N ASN A 619 -81.73 -77.22 -28.98
CA ASN A 619 -81.65 -76.25 -27.90
C ASN A 619 -82.34 -74.94 -28.33
N THR A 620 -83.22 -74.43 -27.47
CA THR A 620 -83.85 -73.12 -27.66
C THR A 620 -83.08 -72.07 -26.88
N SER A 621 -82.55 -71.08 -27.59
CA SER A 621 -81.89 -69.92 -27.02
C SER A 621 -82.89 -69.07 -26.23
N ILE A 622 -82.56 -68.77 -24.98
CA ILE A 622 -83.41 -67.93 -24.10
C ILE A 622 -83.25 -66.44 -24.44
N LEU A 623 -82.11 -66.06 -25.02
CA LEU A 623 -81.81 -64.67 -25.38
C LEU A 623 -82.33 -64.29 -26.76
N GLY A 624 -82.38 -65.24 -27.70
CA GLY A 624 -82.79 -65.00 -29.09
C GLY A 624 -84.10 -65.69 -29.49
N ASN A 625 -84.68 -66.49 -28.60
CA ASN A 625 -85.88 -67.32 -28.84
C ASN A 625 -85.81 -68.18 -30.11
N LYS A 626 -84.59 -68.54 -30.52
CA LYS A 626 -84.28 -69.36 -31.70
C LYS A 626 -84.01 -70.79 -31.27
N THR A 627 -84.70 -71.74 -31.88
CA THR A 627 -84.45 -73.17 -31.69
C THR A 627 -83.56 -73.66 -32.82
N ALA A 628 -82.42 -74.25 -32.46
CA ALA A 628 -81.48 -74.86 -33.40
C ALA A 628 -81.05 -76.22 -32.86
N ILE A 629 -80.78 -77.17 -33.76
CA ILE A 629 -80.08 -78.40 -33.41
C ILE A 629 -78.59 -78.05 -33.43
N VAL A 630 -77.98 -78.04 -32.25
CA VAL A 630 -76.58 -77.65 -32.12
C VAL A 630 -75.73 -78.82 -31.69
N ARG A 631 -74.53 -78.92 -32.26
CA ARG A 631 -73.44 -79.73 -31.75
C ARG A 631 -72.49 -78.79 -31.02
N ALA A 632 -72.37 -78.96 -29.72
CA ALA A 632 -71.53 -78.14 -28.87
C ALA A 632 -70.46 -78.98 -28.16
N THR A 633 -69.20 -78.58 -28.32
CA THR A 633 -68.05 -79.18 -27.63
C THR A 633 -67.44 -78.15 -26.69
N PHE A 634 -67.26 -78.53 -25.43
CA PHE A 634 -66.72 -77.69 -24.38
C PHE A 634 -65.43 -78.31 -23.87
N LYS A 635 -64.36 -77.53 -23.79
CA LYS A 635 -63.05 -77.99 -23.30
C LYS A 635 -62.53 -77.03 -22.24
N ALA A 636 -62.03 -77.56 -21.12
CA ALA A 636 -61.41 -76.74 -20.09
C ALA A 636 -60.17 -76.02 -20.64
N LEU A 637 -60.06 -74.74 -20.31
CA LEU A 637 -58.86 -73.94 -20.49
C LEU A 637 -58.04 -74.05 -19.21
N LYS A 638 -56.80 -74.51 -19.35
CA LYS A 638 -55.84 -74.64 -18.25
C LYS A 638 -54.73 -73.62 -18.40
N ARG A 639 -54.36 -72.98 -17.30
CA ARG A 639 -53.16 -72.15 -17.17
C ARG A 639 -52.38 -72.64 -15.95
N ASP A 640 -51.11 -72.98 -16.15
CA ASP A 640 -50.23 -73.52 -15.11
C ASP A 640 -50.81 -74.75 -14.37
N GLY A 641 -51.56 -75.59 -15.09
CA GLY A 641 -52.18 -76.82 -14.57
C GLY A 641 -53.57 -76.62 -13.95
N GLU A 642 -53.96 -75.39 -13.62
CA GLU A 642 -55.29 -75.09 -13.07
C GLU A 642 -56.32 -74.76 -14.15
N ILE A 643 -57.55 -75.22 -13.97
CA ILE A 643 -58.67 -74.87 -14.84
C ILE A 643 -59.08 -73.43 -14.52
N ILE A 644 -58.95 -72.53 -15.50
CA ILE A 644 -59.31 -71.11 -15.39
C ILE A 644 -60.66 -70.77 -16.02
N GLY A 645 -61.24 -71.73 -16.75
CA GLY A 645 -62.48 -71.58 -17.48
C GLY A 645 -62.59 -72.64 -18.57
N GLY A 646 -63.29 -72.33 -19.65
CA GLY A 646 -63.40 -73.23 -20.80
C GLY A 646 -63.66 -72.51 -22.12
N ILE A 647 -63.40 -73.23 -23.21
CA ILE A 647 -63.76 -72.84 -24.57
C ILE A 647 -64.93 -73.71 -25.04
N GLY A 648 -65.96 -73.08 -25.59
CA GLY A 648 -67.11 -73.72 -26.20
C GLY A 648 -67.10 -73.49 -27.71
N LEU A 649 -67.21 -74.58 -28.47
CA LEU A 649 -67.40 -74.58 -29.91
C LEU A 649 -68.83 -75.06 -30.18
N VAL A 650 -69.64 -74.27 -30.87
CA VAL A 650 -71.06 -74.51 -31.13
C VAL A 650 -71.30 -74.47 -32.62
N GLU A 651 -71.69 -75.60 -33.19
CA GLU A 651 -72.05 -75.76 -34.59
C GLU A 651 -73.57 -75.87 -34.70
N ASP A 652 -74.19 -75.14 -35.63
CA ASP A 652 -75.59 -75.31 -35.98
C ASP A 652 -75.70 -76.40 -37.05
N ILE A 653 -76.23 -77.56 -36.68
CA ILE A 653 -76.40 -78.73 -37.55
C ILE A 653 -77.86 -78.93 -37.96
N THR A 654 -78.72 -77.91 -37.80
CA THR A 654 -80.16 -78.01 -38.08
C THR A 654 -80.43 -78.48 -39.52
N GLU A 655 -79.75 -77.90 -40.51
CA GLU A 655 -79.90 -78.30 -41.92
C GLU A 655 -79.42 -79.74 -42.17
N ILE A 656 -78.30 -80.14 -41.54
CA ILE A 656 -77.72 -81.47 -41.67
C ILE A 656 -78.68 -82.54 -41.13
N GLU A 657 -79.25 -82.30 -39.95
CA GLU A 657 -80.18 -83.26 -39.33
C GLU A 657 -81.54 -83.31 -40.05
N GLN A 658 -82.05 -82.17 -40.55
CA GLN A 658 -83.24 -82.14 -41.40
C GLN A 658 -83.04 -82.95 -42.69
N HIS A 659 -81.86 -82.86 -43.32
CA HIS A 659 -81.52 -83.67 -44.49
C HIS A 659 -81.41 -85.17 -44.15
N LYS A 660 -80.79 -85.53 -43.02
CA LYS A 660 -80.74 -86.94 -42.58
C LYS A 660 -82.13 -87.50 -42.31
N GLU A 661 -83.00 -86.77 -41.62
CA GLU A 661 -84.37 -87.21 -41.36
C GLU A 661 -85.20 -87.36 -42.65
N ALA A 662 -85.00 -86.47 -43.63
CA ALA A 662 -85.64 -86.55 -44.94
C ALA A 662 -85.18 -87.80 -45.72
N LEU A 663 -83.88 -88.13 -45.68
CA LEU A 663 -83.32 -89.36 -46.25
C LEU A 663 -83.85 -90.62 -45.56
N PHE A 664 -83.85 -90.66 -44.23
CA PHE A 664 -84.37 -91.79 -43.45
C PHE A 664 -85.87 -92.03 -43.66
N LYS A 665 -86.68 -90.97 -43.82
CA LYS A 665 -88.11 -91.11 -44.16
C LYS A 665 -88.31 -91.68 -45.57
N LYS A 666 -87.41 -91.37 -46.51
CA LYS A 666 -87.46 -91.87 -47.88
C LYS A 666 -87.16 -93.37 -47.94
N GLU A 667 -86.17 -93.84 -47.17
CA GLU A 667 -85.80 -95.26 -47.07
C GLU A 667 -86.81 -96.15 -46.33
N LYS A 668 -87.69 -95.57 -45.49
CA LYS A 668 -88.73 -96.30 -44.75
C LYS A 668 -90.06 -96.44 -45.50
N LEU A 669 -90.21 -95.75 -46.63
CA LEU A 669 -91.39 -95.75 -47.50
C LEU A 669 -91.22 -96.66 -48.73
N GLU A 670 -90.02 -97.22 -48.91
CA GLU A 670 -89.69 -98.36 -49.80
C GLU A 670 -89.68 -99.65 -48.98
#